data_AF-A0A534WWJ3-F1
#
_entry.id   AF-A0A534WWJ3-F1
#
_cell.length_a   1.000
_cell.length_b   1.000
_cell.length_c   1.000
_cell.angle_alpha   90.00
_cell.angle_beta   90.00
_cell.angle_gamma   90.00
#
_symmetry.space_group_name_H-M   'P 1'
#
loop_
_entity.id
_entity.type
_entity.pdbx_description
1 polymer ?
#
loop_
_entity_poly.entity_id
_entity_poly.type
_entity_poly.pdbx_seq_one_letter_code
_entity_poly.pdbx_strand_id
1 'polypeptide(L)'
;MPNNAQFKCYDGMHNWNQVQPAPYDGMYQFPSVTGINPTTGKPAGTNCTACVTNPDSSDPYRFGGSATPQPWVNGRSTGAPMLPPGKYVVEMIVPPGYELVKEEDKNILIGDNYIAPVTQQFAGLGNIFILPDQAEVSAYYNANNPQNPTKAFGRTTLPNGEGDTGSVEIFWPCVGASRVVPDYISLFPQSAEVAPFAGATRNLCDRKEVTLTEQAAALAKFWVFSSTHVAAHFTGVITDDFTSEFDPFSPQFGEKFSPPDLPISIKDWSGTEISRVYTDHWGSYNGLTYSTWEVNPPNPTGYAPTMMVTCMNDPGTGPTPDPLFNPQYSQFCYEIPFMPGQTQYMDTPVTPTSGFAGAGYNNPDCAYPAATPAIAEVDSNDGVGPWASAAGTGHTLTITALGDQMVPNNAYSGPSATTPPYNQKKVLRHYGFGTQGTGSAATLIALNNSGATIPLNITSWSDTTIVAGIPSSVTSNPNFACRIQQQLQYGGSTAACGQLVITTSTGQQSIDAVTVTIGGKAPTHVAASGSIQAAIDAARPGDLIIVDPAVHQEMLLMWKPVRLQGVGAASSVINANTHPAGKLDDWRQRVVCLFGLGVNGSPNTWDSACGSGWFGFNATPINPQVDRLPLEATVGWDANLNGNLAELLQEPSLMGALEGAGITVLAKGADFHGANPFDPTLLAGFPTGTTLLTAGSCGSNTATARNPFPSSFQCNPSSIDGLSITNSSQGGGGIFVHGWGHNLQIANDRIYNNSGTLSGGISVGQGEYPPSYLAGSATNAAPGSCLSSSVTNLQLPYCHNLNVNMHNNYIAINASTGDELFSATPAGAGGVSVCTGSDFYKFNQNWVCGNLSTGDGGGFAHIGFSYGGDIEHNSILFNQSTNPTIATNGGGLLIMGSPDVDPPCGTQTDQDCVPALGSVGPSDGVGPGLLINANLIMGNAAESGSGGGLRFMGSPDVDPPCGTQTDQDCVPALGSVGPSDGVGPGLLINANLIMGNAAESGSGGGLRLQHVNGSDVISFPNGASNVTFPGISGSRSPWYSATVTNNIIVNNVAGWDGGGVSLLDALNANIINNTIISNDSTASSGVLFN
;
A
#
# COMPACT_ATOMS: atom_id res chain seq x y z
N MET A 1 7.79 20.77 -37.19
CA MET A 1 9.09 21.29 -37.70
C MET A 1 9.54 20.47 -38.92
N PRO A 2 10.37 21.01 -39.84
CA PRO A 2 10.77 20.31 -41.06
C PRO A 2 11.69 19.11 -40.79
N ASN A 3 11.59 18.11 -41.68
CA ASN A 3 12.18 16.76 -41.63
C ASN A 3 13.74 16.69 -41.65
N ASN A 4 14.46 17.81 -41.68
CA ASN A 4 15.90 17.85 -42.01
C ASN A 4 16.79 18.53 -40.95
N ALA A 5 16.34 18.68 -39.69
CA ALA A 5 17.19 19.22 -38.63
C ALA A 5 18.11 18.12 -38.05
N GLN A 6 19.40 18.21 -38.36
CA GLN A 6 20.44 17.19 -38.14
C GLN A 6 20.97 17.04 -36.69
N PHE A 7 20.26 17.50 -35.66
CA PHE A 7 20.75 17.45 -34.27
C PHE A 7 19.72 16.92 -33.26
N LYS A 8 19.09 15.79 -33.59
CA LYS A 8 18.48 14.90 -32.60
C LYS A 8 19.44 13.73 -32.35
N CYS A 9 19.90 13.60 -31.10
CA CYS A 9 20.02 12.35 -30.33
C CYS A 9 20.70 12.64 -28.98
N TYR A 10 19.99 12.31 -27.88
CA TYR A 10 20.49 12.07 -26.52
C TYR A 10 21.24 13.21 -25.80
N ASP A 11 20.53 13.92 -24.92
CA ASP A 11 21.09 14.96 -24.04
C ASP A 11 21.10 14.56 -22.55
N GLY A 12 21.15 13.24 -22.25
CA GLY A 12 21.30 12.72 -20.88
C GLY A 12 22.72 12.84 -20.32
N MET A 13 23.68 13.33 -21.11
CA MET A 13 25.09 13.51 -20.73
C MET A 13 25.61 14.93 -20.97
N HIS A 14 24.74 15.95 -21.08
CA HIS A 14 25.19 17.34 -21.26
C HIS A 14 26.12 17.83 -20.14
N ASN A 15 25.98 17.27 -18.93
CA ASN A 15 26.86 17.60 -17.80
C ASN A 15 28.31 17.10 -17.98
N TRP A 16 28.59 16.20 -18.93
CA TRP A 16 29.95 15.84 -19.31
C TRP A 16 30.53 16.71 -20.45
N ASN A 17 29.70 17.32 -21.29
CA ASN A 17 30.15 18.31 -22.27
C ASN A 17 30.39 19.72 -21.67
N GLN A 18 29.95 19.95 -20.42
CA GLN A 18 30.40 21.09 -19.62
C GLN A 18 31.79 20.89 -19.00
N VAL A 19 32.33 19.67 -19.04
CA VAL A 19 33.76 19.45 -18.82
C VAL A 19 34.49 19.79 -20.12
N GLN A 20 34.58 21.09 -20.40
CA GLN A 20 35.75 21.54 -21.14
C GLN A 20 36.96 21.07 -20.31
N PRO A 21 37.99 20.43 -20.90
CA PRO A 21 39.31 20.60 -20.34
C PRO A 21 39.46 22.11 -20.29
N ALA A 22 39.40 22.71 -19.09
CA ALA A 22 39.82 24.08 -18.96
C ALA A 22 41.20 24.08 -19.64
N PRO A 23 41.39 24.77 -20.78
CA PRO A 23 42.71 24.91 -21.33
C PRO A 23 43.44 25.56 -20.19
N TYR A 24 44.34 24.79 -19.59
CA TYR A 24 45.14 25.27 -18.51
C TYR A 24 46.02 26.35 -19.16
N ASP A 25 45.55 27.60 -19.09
CA ASP A 25 46.11 28.77 -19.76
C ASP A 25 47.37 29.27 -19.04
N GLY A 26 47.94 28.43 -18.18
CA GLY A 26 49.26 28.64 -17.62
C GLY A 26 49.31 29.72 -16.54
N MET A 27 48.19 30.32 -16.13
CA MET A 27 48.22 31.29 -15.03
C MET A 27 48.02 30.63 -13.66
N TYR A 28 48.97 29.78 -13.26
CA TYR A 28 49.24 29.59 -11.83
C TYR A 28 49.83 30.89 -11.30
N GLN A 29 49.05 31.64 -10.51
CA GLN A 29 49.60 32.65 -9.60
C GLN A 29 49.85 31.99 -8.23
N PHE A 30 50.79 31.04 -8.22
CA PHE A 30 51.39 30.51 -7.00
C PHE A 30 52.86 30.98 -6.96
N PRO A 31 53.36 31.41 -5.79
CA PRO A 31 52.74 31.38 -4.47
C PRO A 31 51.87 32.61 -4.21
N SER A 32 51.12 32.61 -3.10
CA SER A 32 50.56 33.82 -2.49
C SER A 32 51.71 34.80 -2.23
N VAL A 33 51.88 35.76 -3.13
CA VAL A 33 52.86 36.84 -2.99
C VAL A 33 52.21 37.93 -2.16
N THR A 34 52.87 38.39 -1.09
CA THR A 34 52.33 39.43 -0.20
C THR A 34 52.44 40.83 -0.81
N GLY A 35 53.07 40.95 -1.98
CA GLY A 35 53.17 42.16 -2.78
C GLY A 35 54.02 41.91 -4.02
N ILE A 36 53.91 42.79 -5.02
CA ILE A 36 54.76 42.81 -6.21
C ILE A 36 55.56 44.11 -6.19
N ASN A 37 56.86 44.02 -6.44
CA ASN A 37 57.70 45.20 -6.58
C ASN A 37 57.28 45.93 -7.87
N PRO A 38 56.71 47.15 -7.78
CA PRO A 38 56.08 47.82 -8.91
C PRO A 38 57.08 48.28 -9.99
N THR A 39 58.39 48.25 -9.70
CA THR A 39 59.46 48.64 -10.64
C THR A 39 60.03 47.45 -11.42
N THR A 40 59.98 46.25 -10.86
CA THR A 40 60.61 45.05 -11.46
C THR A 40 59.61 43.96 -11.85
N GLY A 41 58.35 44.07 -11.43
CA GLY A 41 57.31 43.06 -11.67
C GLY A 41 57.51 41.77 -10.88
N LYS A 42 58.51 41.70 -10.00
CA LYS A 42 58.86 40.50 -9.22
C LYS A 42 58.15 40.48 -7.85
N PRO A 43 57.85 39.28 -7.29
CA PRO A 43 57.30 39.14 -5.94
C PRO A 43 58.17 39.82 -4.87
N ALA A 44 57.56 40.58 -3.95
CA ALA A 44 58.22 41.26 -2.83
C ALA A 44 58.18 40.46 -1.51
N GLY A 45 57.38 39.40 -1.43
CA GLY A 45 57.28 38.50 -0.27
C GLY A 45 56.31 37.34 -0.55
N THR A 46 56.25 36.33 0.32
CA THR A 46 55.28 35.23 0.23
C THR A 46 54.81 34.78 1.61
N ASN A 47 53.54 34.35 1.69
CA ASN A 47 52.99 33.68 2.88
C ASN A 47 53.27 32.17 2.89
N CYS A 48 53.91 31.62 1.85
CA CYS A 48 54.17 30.19 1.73
C CYS A 48 55.37 29.77 2.60
N THR A 49 55.11 29.01 3.66
CA THR A 49 56.13 28.50 4.60
C THR A 49 56.75 27.16 4.18
N ALA A 50 56.10 26.43 3.26
CA ALA A 50 56.55 25.14 2.71
C ALA A 50 57.15 25.25 1.29
N CYS A 51 57.28 26.47 0.76
CA CYS A 51 57.76 26.67 -0.60
C CYS A 51 59.26 26.41 -0.74
N VAL A 52 59.62 25.72 -1.81
CA VAL A 52 61.00 25.51 -2.27
C VAL A 52 61.35 26.56 -3.33
N THR A 53 62.64 26.74 -3.60
CA THR A 53 63.06 27.54 -4.77
C THR A 53 62.56 26.83 -6.02
N ASN A 54 62.02 27.56 -7.01
CA ASN A 54 61.64 27.02 -8.31
C ASN A 54 62.71 26.02 -8.78
N PRO A 55 62.42 24.73 -9.01
CA PRO A 55 63.41 23.76 -9.45
C PRO A 55 63.68 23.82 -10.95
N ASP A 56 62.85 24.52 -11.74
CA ASP A 56 63.05 24.70 -13.17
C ASP A 56 64.01 25.86 -13.47
N SER A 57 65.27 25.51 -13.70
CA SER A 57 66.33 26.45 -14.08
C SER A 57 66.14 27.14 -15.44
N SER A 58 65.15 26.71 -16.23
CA SER A 58 64.84 27.27 -17.54
C SER A 58 63.79 28.38 -17.52
N ASP A 59 63.09 28.59 -16.40
CA ASP A 59 62.10 29.66 -16.21
C ASP A 59 62.78 31.02 -16.01
N PRO A 60 62.83 31.90 -17.03
CA PRO A 60 63.58 33.16 -16.96
C PRO A 60 62.91 34.19 -16.05
N TYR A 61 61.61 34.03 -15.76
CA TYR A 61 60.83 34.95 -14.94
C TYR A 61 60.87 34.57 -13.46
N ARG A 62 60.84 33.26 -13.14
CA ARG A 62 60.70 32.75 -11.77
C ARG A 62 61.94 32.07 -11.23
N PHE A 63 62.96 31.74 -12.01
CA PHE A 63 64.24 31.22 -11.46
C PHE A 63 65.27 32.32 -11.16
N GLY A 64 64.96 33.58 -11.50
CA GLY A 64 65.85 34.71 -11.27
C GLY A 64 66.88 34.91 -12.39
N GLY A 65 66.40 35.18 -13.60
CA GLY A 65 67.26 35.58 -14.71
C GLY A 65 67.58 37.08 -14.72
N SER A 66 68.84 37.45 -14.55
CA SER A 66 69.47 38.52 -15.35
C SER A 66 70.91 38.12 -15.67
N ALA A 67 71.30 38.25 -16.94
CA ALA A 67 72.62 37.90 -17.47
C ALA A 67 73.77 38.82 -16.99
N THR A 68 73.69 39.39 -15.79
CA THR A 68 74.76 40.12 -15.12
C THR A 68 74.85 39.67 -13.66
N PRO A 69 76.05 39.33 -13.14
CA PRO A 69 76.21 38.93 -11.75
C PRO A 69 75.91 40.13 -10.82
N GLN A 70 74.82 40.04 -10.04
CA GLN A 70 74.61 40.93 -8.88
C GLN A 70 75.19 40.25 -7.64
N PRO A 71 75.98 40.97 -6.82
CA PRO A 71 76.57 40.40 -5.61
C PRO A 71 75.50 40.13 -4.54
N TRP A 72 75.72 39.04 -3.82
CA TRP A 72 74.94 38.51 -2.71
C TRP A 72 74.71 39.58 -1.62
N VAL A 73 73.46 39.98 -1.38
CA VAL A 73 73.09 40.80 -0.21
C VAL A 73 71.90 40.14 0.49
N ASN A 74 72.12 39.73 1.75
CA ASN A 74 71.13 39.19 2.71
C ASN A 74 70.46 37.83 2.41
N GLY A 75 71.20 36.85 1.87
CA GLY A 75 70.99 35.43 2.22
C GLY A 75 69.67 34.74 1.85
N ARG A 76 68.95 35.14 0.79
CA ARG A 76 67.82 34.36 0.21
C ARG A 76 68.13 33.90 -1.22
N SER A 77 67.81 32.63 -1.52
CA SER A 77 68.03 31.99 -2.82
C SER A 77 67.26 32.67 -3.96
N THR A 78 67.89 32.70 -5.12
CA THR A 78 67.37 33.26 -6.38
C THR A 78 66.42 32.26 -7.03
N GLY A 79 65.13 32.45 -6.78
CA GLY A 79 64.01 31.79 -7.45
C GLY A 79 62.72 32.11 -6.70
N ALA A 80 61.64 32.39 -7.41
CA ALA A 80 60.32 32.58 -6.83
C ALA A 80 59.95 31.31 -6.04
N PRO A 81 59.52 31.44 -4.78
CA PRO A 81 59.12 30.30 -3.97
C PRO A 81 57.96 29.55 -4.64
N MET A 82 57.99 28.23 -4.74
CA MET A 82 56.86 27.41 -5.24
C MET A 82 56.63 26.17 -4.37
N LEU A 83 55.44 25.58 -4.44
CA LEU A 83 55.16 24.33 -3.74
C LEU A 83 56.05 23.19 -4.30
N PRO A 84 56.46 22.21 -3.47
CA PRO A 84 57.19 21.03 -3.94
C PRO A 84 56.43 20.26 -5.02
N PRO A 85 57.12 19.53 -5.93
CA PRO A 85 56.46 18.63 -6.88
C PRO A 85 55.48 17.68 -6.18
N GLY A 86 54.27 17.56 -6.73
CA GLY A 86 53.20 16.74 -6.16
C GLY A 86 52.43 17.40 -5.00
N LYS A 87 52.72 18.64 -4.61
CA LYS A 87 51.97 19.39 -3.59
C LYS A 87 51.17 20.53 -4.21
N TYR A 88 49.90 20.62 -3.86
CA TYR A 88 48.98 21.65 -4.35
C TYR A 88 48.18 22.24 -3.18
N VAL A 89 47.78 23.50 -3.29
CA VAL A 89 46.80 24.09 -2.36
C VAL A 89 45.49 24.23 -3.11
N VAL A 90 44.44 23.61 -2.56
CA VAL A 90 43.07 23.79 -3.02
C VAL A 90 42.46 24.86 -2.13
N GLU A 91 41.85 25.87 -2.76
CA GLU A 91 41.13 26.95 -2.08
C GLU A 91 39.64 26.85 -2.41
N MET A 92 38.79 26.99 -1.39
CA MET A 92 37.35 27.12 -1.54
C MET A 92 36.98 28.60 -1.58
N ILE A 93 36.35 29.01 -2.68
CA ILE A 93 35.67 30.30 -2.75
C ILE A 93 34.25 30.08 -2.25
N VAL A 94 33.97 30.54 -1.03
CA VAL A 94 32.66 30.38 -0.39
C VAL A 94 31.58 31.10 -1.21
N PRO A 95 30.49 30.42 -1.63
CA PRO A 95 29.42 31.05 -2.39
C PRO A 95 28.74 32.18 -1.60
N PRO A 96 28.18 33.20 -2.28
CA PRO A 96 27.40 34.23 -1.61
C PRO A 96 26.28 33.63 -0.74
N GLY A 97 26.18 34.08 0.52
CA GLY A 97 25.18 33.59 1.48
C GLY A 97 25.62 32.37 2.30
N TYR A 98 26.77 31.77 2.01
CA TYR A 98 27.37 30.71 2.82
C TYR A 98 28.59 31.22 3.60
N GLU A 99 28.92 30.52 4.66
CA GLU A 99 30.07 30.70 5.54
C GLU A 99 30.83 29.38 5.64
N LEU A 100 32.16 29.43 5.72
CA LEU A 100 32.95 28.22 5.98
C LEU A 100 32.70 27.75 7.42
N VAL A 101 32.48 26.44 7.62
CA VAL A 101 32.44 25.85 8.96
C VAL A 101 33.82 25.97 9.60
N LYS A 102 33.89 26.69 10.71
CA LYS A 102 35.09 26.87 11.53
C LYS A 102 35.07 25.90 12.71
N GLU A 103 36.21 25.76 13.37
CA GLU A 103 36.33 24.89 14.54
C GLU A 103 35.46 25.39 15.72
N GLU A 104 35.34 26.71 15.88
CA GLU A 104 34.44 27.38 16.82
C GLU A 104 32.95 27.34 16.42
N ASP A 105 32.61 26.77 15.26
CA ASP A 105 31.23 26.59 14.82
C ASP A 105 30.70 25.19 15.17
N LYS A 106 31.49 24.26 15.72
CA LYS A 106 31.07 22.86 15.97
C LYS A 106 30.63 22.63 17.42
N ASN A 107 29.49 21.93 17.60
CA ASN A 107 28.95 21.57 18.92
C ASN A 107 29.14 20.07 19.29
N ILE A 108 29.48 19.21 18.32
CA ILE A 108 29.87 17.79 18.53
C ILE A 108 31.13 17.47 17.71
N LEU A 109 32.02 16.63 18.26
CA LEU A 109 33.34 16.28 17.69
C LEU A 109 33.31 14.95 16.90
N ILE A 110 32.51 14.86 15.82
CA ILE A 110 32.49 13.71 14.88
C ILE A 110 32.68 14.27 13.44
N GLY A 111 33.34 13.54 12.53
CA GLY A 111 33.68 13.99 11.15
C GLY A 111 35.14 14.43 10.98
N ASP A 112 35.47 15.44 10.14
CA ASP A 112 36.82 16.08 10.05
C ASP A 112 37.33 16.36 11.48
N ASN A 113 38.07 15.40 12.04
CA ASN A 113 38.15 15.25 13.48
C ASN A 113 39.30 16.09 14.01
N TYR A 114 38.95 17.11 14.80
CA TYR A 114 39.87 17.82 15.67
C TYR A 114 39.69 17.28 17.07
N ILE A 115 40.54 16.32 17.46
CA ILE A 115 40.47 15.70 18.78
C ILE A 115 41.06 16.68 19.81
N ALA A 116 40.26 17.09 20.79
CA ALA A 116 40.75 17.61 22.07
C ALA A 116 40.57 16.50 23.11
N PRO A 117 41.55 15.60 23.31
CA PRO A 117 41.35 14.46 24.19
C PRO A 117 41.61 14.91 25.62
N VAL A 118 40.56 15.08 26.41
CA VAL A 118 40.69 15.10 27.86
C VAL A 118 39.45 14.46 28.49
N THR A 119 39.53 13.12 28.59
CA THR A 119 38.61 12.16 29.24
C THR A 119 37.35 11.68 28.50
N GLN A 120 37.13 10.35 28.55
CA GLN A 120 36.02 9.61 27.94
C GLN A 120 34.91 9.45 28.99
N GLN A 121 33.71 9.96 28.74
CA GLN A 121 32.65 10.05 29.77
C GLN A 121 31.56 8.98 29.69
N PHE A 122 31.39 8.27 28.56
CA PHE A 122 30.38 7.22 28.41
C PHE A 122 31.02 5.86 28.15
N ALA A 123 31.13 5.05 29.20
CA ALA A 123 31.58 3.66 29.08
C ALA A 123 30.45 2.83 28.43
N GLY A 124 30.53 2.62 27.12
CA GLY A 124 29.62 1.72 26.39
C GLY A 124 29.31 2.11 24.95
N LEU A 125 29.53 3.38 24.57
CA LEU A 125 29.36 3.88 23.21
C LEU A 125 30.70 4.50 22.79
N GLY A 126 31.37 3.91 21.79
CA GLY A 126 32.69 4.34 21.34
C GLY A 126 32.73 5.80 20.88
N ASN A 127 33.87 6.47 21.12
CA ASN A 127 34.28 7.77 20.56
C ASN A 127 33.32 8.98 20.67
N ILE A 128 32.67 9.19 21.82
CA ILE A 128 31.95 10.45 22.12
C ILE A 128 32.67 11.20 23.27
N PHE A 129 33.05 12.46 23.04
CA PHE A 129 33.75 13.34 24.00
C PHE A 129 32.94 14.62 24.27
N ILE A 130 32.80 15.03 25.53
CA ILE A 130 32.27 16.35 25.95
C ILE A 130 33.47 17.28 26.22
N LEU A 131 33.33 18.58 25.92
CA LEU A 131 34.36 19.60 26.12
C LEU A 131 34.83 19.68 27.60
N PRO A 132 36.15 19.65 27.89
CA PRO A 132 36.68 19.81 29.24
C PRO A 132 36.76 21.27 29.70
N ASP A 133 36.95 21.48 31.01
CA ASP A 133 37.10 22.82 31.58
C ASP A 133 38.39 23.54 31.14
N GLN A 134 38.34 24.88 31.19
CA GLN A 134 39.38 25.76 30.64
C GLN A 134 40.77 25.63 31.30
N ALA A 135 40.84 25.13 32.55
CA ALA A 135 42.09 24.96 33.28
C ALA A 135 42.86 23.71 32.81
N GLU A 136 42.16 22.64 32.44
CA GLU A 136 42.77 21.43 31.85
C GLU A 136 43.27 21.68 30.42
N VAL A 137 42.51 22.44 29.62
CA VAL A 137 42.93 22.89 28.27
C VAL A 137 44.18 23.77 28.38
N SER A 138 44.19 24.78 29.25
CA SER A 138 45.34 25.67 29.43
C SER A 138 46.59 24.95 29.96
N ALA A 139 46.42 23.92 30.80
CA ALA A 139 47.53 23.09 31.29
C ALA A 139 48.05 22.09 30.22
N TYR A 140 47.19 21.61 29.33
CA TYR A 140 47.51 20.61 28.30
C TYR A 140 48.19 21.20 27.04
N TYR A 141 47.88 22.44 26.65
CA TYR A 141 48.42 23.08 25.43
C TYR A 141 49.72 23.89 25.64
N ASN A 142 50.49 23.60 26.69
CA ASN A 142 51.82 24.17 26.97
C ASN A 142 52.90 23.73 25.96
N ALA A 143 53.77 24.65 25.54
CA ALA A 143 54.73 24.53 24.42
C ALA A 143 55.87 23.49 24.59
N ASN A 144 55.96 22.75 25.70
CA ASN A 144 57.11 21.89 26.04
C ASN A 144 56.81 20.39 26.24
N ASN A 145 55.63 19.87 25.84
CA ASN A 145 55.34 18.43 25.91
C ASN A 145 55.65 17.71 24.56
N PRO A 146 56.54 16.70 24.54
CA PRO A 146 56.92 15.96 23.32
C PRO A 146 55.79 15.10 22.67
N GLN A 147 54.57 15.07 23.21
CA GLN A 147 53.42 14.34 22.63
C GLN A 147 52.47 15.18 21.76
N ASN A 148 52.75 16.47 21.50
CA ASN A 148 51.86 17.33 20.71
C ASN A 148 52.57 18.04 19.53
N PRO A 149 52.68 17.42 18.35
CA PRO A 149 53.09 18.14 17.15
C PRO A 149 51.94 19.03 16.66
N THR A 150 52.12 20.35 16.74
CA THR A 150 51.31 21.41 16.09
C THR A 150 51.19 21.27 14.56
N LYS A 151 51.72 20.18 14.00
CA LYS A 151 51.79 19.88 12.56
C LYS A 151 50.65 18.98 12.07
N ALA A 152 49.86 18.39 12.96
CA ALA A 152 48.89 17.34 12.59
C ALA A 152 47.49 17.47 13.23
N PHE A 153 47.13 18.65 13.76
CA PHE A 153 45.77 18.98 14.22
C PHE A 153 45.12 18.02 15.24
N GLY A 154 45.91 17.28 16.04
CA GLY A 154 45.41 16.28 16.99
C GLY A 154 45.41 14.83 16.48
N ARG A 155 45.91 14.59 15.25
CA ARG A 155 46.15 13.26 14.67
C ARG A 155 47.64 12.91 14.71
N THR A 156 47.99 11.62 14.72
CA THR A 156 49.39 11.17 14.77
C THR A 156 50.14 11.38 13.45
N THR A 157 49.43 11.45 12.31
CA THR A 157 49.97 11.63 10.95
C THR A 157 48.94 12.30 10.04
N LEU A 158 49.37 13.18 9.13
CA LEU A 158 48.55 13.70 8.03
C LEU A 158 49.26 13.49 6.68
N PRO A 159 48.53 13.17 5.61
CA PRO A 159 47.10 12.84 5.62
C PRO A 159 46.82 11.48 6.29
N ASN A 160 45.57 11.22 6.68
CA ASN A 160 45.15 9.93 7.23
C ASN A 160 43.80 9.49 6.64
N GLY A 161 43.58 8.19 6.57
CA GLY A 161 42.36 7.55 6.08
C GLY A 161 41.42 7.16 7.22
N GLU A 162 40.11 7.38 7.06
CA GLU A 162 39.04 6.82 7.89
C GLU A 162 37.95 6.30 6.94
N GLY A 163 37.42 5.11 7.19
CA GLY A 163 36.50 4.45 6.27
C GLY A 163 35.32 3.82 7.00
N ASP A 164 34.11 4.20 6.59
CA ASP A 164 32.87 3.52 6.97
C ASP A 164 31.85 3.42 5.79
N THR A 165 32.17 3.96 4.61
CA THR A 165 31.28 3.95 3.44
C THR A 165 32.04 3.82 2.12
N GLY A 166 32.49 2.60 1.80
CA GLY A 166 33.00 2.21 0.46
C GLY A 166 34.23 2.96 -0.10
N SER A 167 34.71 4.01 0.56
CA SER A 167 35.87 4.83 0.20
C SER A 167 36.68 5.18 1.44
N VAL A 168 38.02 5.15 1.32
CA VAL A 168 38.92 5.59 2.39
C VAL A 168 39.13 7.10 2.26
N GLU A 169 38.54 7.88 3.17
CA GLU A 169 38.55 9.34 3.06
C GLU A 169 39.88 9.92 3.54
N ILE A 170 40.55 10.72 2.69
CA ILE A 170 41.85 11.35 2.99
C ILE A 170 41.63 12.79 3.46
N PHE A 171 41.95 13.05 4.73
CA PHE A 171 41.83 14.40 5.30
C PHE A 171 43.11 15.22 5.09
N TRP A 172 42.98 16.36 4.40
CA TRP A 172 44.09 17.24 4.05
C TRP A 172 44.29 18.39 5.05
N PRO A 173 45.54 18.78 5.36
CA PRO A 173 45.84 19.84 6.32
C PRO A 173 45.36 21.22 5.88
N CYS A 174 44.77 21.98 6.82
CA CYS A 174 44.33 23.36 6.59
C CYS A 174 45.51 24.35 6.58
N VAL A 175 45.59 25.17 5.54
CA VAL A 175 46.70 26.10 5.26
C VAL A 175 46.22 27.52 4.95
N GLY A 176 44.99 27.85 5.34
CA GLY A 176 44.43 29.19 5.26
C GLY A 176 45.08 30.20 6.20
N ALA A 177 44.49 31.38 6.31
CA ALA A 177 45.00 32.43 7.20
C ALA A 177 45.00 31.96 8.67
N SER A 178 46.11 32.23 9.37
CA SER A 178 46.26 31.87 10.78
C SER A 178 45.49 32.86 11.68
N ARG A 179 44.74 32.34 12.65
CA ARG A 179 43.91 33.12 13.58
C ARG A 179 43.87 32.47 14.97
N VAL A 180 43.54 33.27 15.98
CA VAL A 180 43.22 32.74 17.32
C VAL A 180 41.75 32.32 17.33
N VAL A 181 41.47 31.11 17.83
CA VAL A 181 40.10 30.63 18.00
C VAL A 181 39.42 31.39 19.16
N PRO A 182 38.21 31.93 18.99
CA PRO A 182 37.47 32.63 20.05
C PRO A 182 37.21 31.78 21.29
N ASP A 183 36.90 32.41 22.43
CA ASP A 183 36.67 31.70 23.70
C ASP A 183 35.36 30.89 23.71
N TYR A 184 34.33 31.37 23.00
CA TYR A 184 33.01 30.75 22.92
C TYR A 184 32.66 30.40 21.47
N ILE A 185 31.73 29.45 21.28
CA ILE A 185 31.24 29.08 19.95
C ILE A 185 30.71 30.31 19.19
N SER A 186 31.09 30.46 17.92
CA SER A 186 30.79 31.68 17.16
C SER A 186 29.38 31.75 16.61
N LEU A 187 28.72 30.60 16.42
CA LEU A 187 27.31 30.53 15.97
C LEU A 187 26.35 31.01 17.07
N PHE A 188 26.63 30.68 18.33
CA PHE A 188 25.79 31.02 19.48
C PHE A 188 26.62 31.57 20.65
N PRO A 189 27.29 32.72 20.51
CA PRO A 189 28.22 33.23 21.54
C PRO A 189 27.50 33.58 22.86
N GLN A 190 26.18 33.75 22.83
CA GLN A 190 25.35 33.99 24.02
C GLN A 190 25.05 32.72 24.83
N SER A 191 25.25 31.53 24.24
CA SER A 191 25.15 30.26 24.98
C SER A 191 26.24 30.13 26.05
N ALA A 192 27.33 30.91 25.94
CA ALA A 192 28.55 30.80 26.73
C ALA A 192 29.21 29.40 26.65
N GLU A 193 28.85 28.60 25.64
CA GLU A 193 29.49 27.33 25.37
C GLU A 193 30.89 27.57 24.81
N VAL A 194 31.90 26.88 25.36
CA VAL A 194 33.31 27.08 25.03
C VAL A 194 33.62 26.53 23.64
N ALA A 195 34.31 27.29 22.79
CA ALA A 195 34.68 26.80 21.47
C ALA A 195 35.76 25.70 21.55
N PRO A 196 35.71 24.67 20.69
CA PRO A 196 36.83 23.75 20.51
C PRO A 196 38.12 24.51 20.19
N PHE A 197 39.21 24.25 20.93
CA PHE A 197 40.51 24.94 20.80
C PHE A 197 40.50 26.44 21.11
N ALA A 198 39.55 26.93 21.91
CA ALA A 198 39.54 28.31 22.43
C ALA A 198 40.93 28.81 22.85
N GLY A 199 41.35 29.95 22.31
CA GLY A 199 42.66 30.57 22.57
C GLY A 199 43.84 29.99 21.77
N ALA A 200 43.67 28.91 20.99
CA ALA A 200 44.73 28.36 20.16
C ALA A 200 44.88 29.12 18.83
N THR A 201 46.11 29.23 18.32
CA THR A 201 46.40 29.77 16.99
C THR A 201 46.31 28.67 15.93
N ARG A 202 45.36 28.79 14.99
CA ARG A 202 45.04 27.76 13.99
C ARG A 202 44.82 28.36 12.60
N ASN A 203 45.07 27.57 11.56
CA ASN A 203 44.85 28.00 10.18
C ASN A 203 43.40 27.78 9.79
N LEU A 204 42.81 28.73 9.06
CA LEU A 204 41.51 28.52 8.41
C LEU A 204 41.56 27.35 7.42
N CYS A 205 40.43 26.67 7.32
CA CYS A 205 40.23 25.54 6.41
C CYS A 205 39.59 25.95 5.09
N ASP A 206 39.60 27.23 4.75
CA ASP A 206 39.28 27.74 3.41
C ASP A 206 40.31 27.28 2.36
N ARG A 207 41.47 26.81 2.81
CA ARG A 207 42.53 26.25 1.97
C ARG A 207 43.09 24.95 2.57
N LYS A 208 43.29 23.92 1.74
CA LYS A 208 43.87 22.63 2.13
C LYS A 208 45.08 22.29 1.25
N GLU A 209 46.18 21.80 1.84
CA GLU A 209 47.34 21.31 1.08
C GLU A 209 47.13 19.83 0.71
N VAL A 210 46.96 19.55 -0.58
CA VAL A 210 46.78 18.20 -1.13
C VAL A 210 48.07 17.66 -1.74
N THR A 211 48.22 16.34 -1.72
CA THR A 211 49.33 15.62 -2.38
C THR A 211 48.79 14.81 -3.54
N LEU A 212 49.32 15.04 -4.74
CA LEU A 212 48.96 14.33 -5.97
C LEU A 212 50.16 13.52 -6.46
N THR A 213 50.00 12.21 -6.57
CA THR A 213 51.01 11.30 -7.14
C THR A 213 50.64 10.94 -8.59
N GLU A 214 51.57 10.31 -9.32
CA GLU A 214 51.30 9.84 -10.69
C GLU A 214 50.08 8.91 -10.71
N GLN A 215 49.17 9.13 -11.68
CA GLN A 215 47.91 8.38 -11.85
C GLN A 215 46.96 8.40 -10.64
N ALA A 216 47.13 9.34 -9.70
CA ALA A 216 46.23 9.52 -8.57
C ALA A 216 45.31 10.73 -8.77
N ALA A 217 44.12 10.68 -8.15
CA ALA A 217 43.26 11.84 -7.93
C ALA A 217 43.28 12.20 -6.43
N ALA A 218 43.27 13.50 -6.11
CA ALA A 218 43.17 13.99 -4.73
C ALA A 218 41.83 14.68 -4.53
N LEU A 219 41.04 14.21 -3.56
CA LEU A 219 39.73 14.79 -3.21
C LEU A 219 39.89 15.65 -1.95
N ALA A 220 39.57 16.95 -2.04
CA ALA A 220 39.57 17.88 -0.90
C ALA A 220 38.15 18.36 -0.61
N LYS A 221 37.60 18.00 0.56
CA LYS A 221 36.27 18.44 1.01
C LYS A 221 36.38 19.73 1.82
N PHE A 222 35.43 20.64 1.63
CA PHE A 222 35.25 21.86 2.42
C PHE A 222 33.83 21.86 2.98
N TRP A 223 33.69 22.25 4.24
CA TRP A 223 32.41 22.27 4.93
C TRP A 223 31.93 23.72 5.01
N VAL A 224 30.71 23.98 4.55
CA VAL A 224 30.09 25.31 4.54
C VAL A 224 28.69 25.24 5.17
N PHE A 225 28.22 26.37 5.70
CA PHE A 225 26.92 26.53 6.33
C PHE A 225 26.32 27.89 5.94
N SER A 226 25.04 28.14 6.18
CA SER A 226 24.44 29.48 6.05
C SER A 226 23.70 29.83 7.33
N SER A 227 23.93 31.05 7.84
CA SER A 227 23.16 31.62 8.95
C SER A 227 21.87 32.32 8.47
N THR A 228 21.67 32.44 7.15
CA THR A 228 20.50 33.07 6.53
C THR A 228 19.58 31.99 5.94
N HIS A 229 18.26 32.16 6.02
CA HIS A 229 17.32 31.17 5.47
C HIS A 229 17.39 31.18 3.94
N VAL A 230 18.13 30.23 3.38
CA VAL A 230 18.13 29.97 1.95
C VAL A 230 17.01 28.98 1.66
N ALA A 231 16.05 29.36 0.81
CA ALA A 231 14.99 28.45 0.39
C ALA A 231 15.60 27.15 -0.18
N ALA A 232 15.00 26.02 0.16
CA ALA A 232 15.32 24.78 -0.50
C ALA A 232 14.65 24.76 -1.88
N HIS A 233 15.34 24.20 -2.86
CA HIS A 233 14.79 23.99 -4.19
C HIS A 233 14.35 22.53 -4.32
N PHE A 234 13.38 22.26 -5.17
CA PHE A 234 13.09 20.89 -5.57
C PHE A 234 12.70 20.80 -7.03
N THR A 235 12.98 19.64 -7.61
CA THR A 235 12.52 19.23 -8.92
C THR A 235 12.20 17.75 -8.86
N GLY A 236 11.12 17.35 -9.48
CA GLY A 236 10.67 15.97 -9.46
C GLY A 236 9.86 15.60 -10.68
N VAL A 237 9.57 14.30 -10.76
CA VAL A 237 8.66 13.70 -11.72
C VAL A 237 7.73 12.77 -10.95
N ILE A 238 6.45 12.80 -11.27
CA ILE A 238 5.52 11.77 -10.81
C ILE A 238 5.63 10.62 -11.80
N THR A 239 5.88 9.41 -11.31
CA THR A 239 5.92 8.20 -12.14
C THR A 239 4.74 7.29 -11.86
N ASP A 240 4.25 6.64 -12.92
CA ASP A 240 3.44 5.43 -12.86
C ASP A 240 4.36 4.27 -13.24
N ASP A 241 4.72 3.46 -12.25
CA ASP A 241 5.66 2.37 -12.40
C ASP A 241 5.06 1.15 -13.14
N PHE A 242 3.75 1.13 -13.36
CA PHE A 242 3.05 0.03 -14.05
C PHE A 242 2.90 0.27 -15.56
N THR A 243 3.07 1.52 -16.01
CA THR A 243 2.86 1.90 -17.40
C THR A 243 4.15 2.38 -18.03
N SER A 244 4.44 1.93 -19.26
CA SER A 244 5.56 2.43 -20.05
C SER A 244 5.15 3.60 -20.95
N GLU A 245 6.03 4.58 -21.14
CA GLU A 245 5.82 5.71 -22.03
C GLU A 245 6.24 5.37 -23.47
N PHE A 246 5.27 5.39 -24.38
CA PHE A 246 5.47 5.07 -25.79
C PHE A 246 5.28 6.26 -26.73
N ASP A 247 4.91 7.46 -26.25
CA ASP A 247 4.85 8.66 -27.08
C ASP A 247 6.28 9.13 -27.44
N PRO A 248 6.72 9.05 -28.71
CA PRO A 248 8.06 9.48 -29.13
C PRO A 248 8.31 11.00 -28.99
N PHE A 249 7.27 11.78 -28.67
CA PHE A 249 7.39 13.20 -28.37
C PHE A 249 7.54 13.50 -26.87
N SER A 250 7.27 12.53 -26.00
CA SER A 250 7.46 12.66 -24.57
C SER A 250 8.96 12.76 -24.24
N PRO A 251 9.38 13.66 -23.33
CA PRO A 251 10.75 13.66 -22.81
C PRO A 251 11.09 12.39 -22.03
N GLN A 252 10.07 11.62 -21.62
CA GLN A 252 10.19 10.34 -20.94
C GLN A 252 10.03 9.13 -21.89
N PHE A 253 10.14 9.31 -23.21
CA PHE A 253 10.01 8.21 -24.16
C PHE A 253 10.94 7.03 -23.85
N GLY A 254 10.35 5.83 -23.66
CA GLY A 254 11.08 4.61 -23.32
C GLY A 254 11.34 4.42 -21.82
N GLU A 255 10.86 5.33 -20.98
CA GLU A 255 10.88 5.23 -19.51
C GLU A 255 9.47 4.93 -18.94
N LYS A 256 9.35 4.96 -17.62
CA LYS A 256 8.07 4.90 -16.89
C LYS A 256 7.17 6.07 -17.29
N PHE A 257 5.87 5.81 -17.45
CA PHE A 257 4.89 6.85 -17.74
C PHE A 257 4.84 7.88 -16.61
N SER A 258 4.65 9.15 -16.97
CA SER A 258 4.61 10.24 -16.00
C SER A 258 3.23 10.93 -16.04
N PRO A 259 2.36 10.68 -15.05
CA PRO A 259 1.01 11.24 -15.02
C PRO A 259 1.00 12.78 -15.11
N PRO A 260 0.38 13.36 -16.15
CA PRO A 260 0.36 14.80 -16.34
C PRO A 260 -0.73 15.49 -15.53
N ASP A 261 -0.57 16.80 -15.33
CA ASP A 261 -1.57 17.70 -14.74
C ASP A 261 -2.12 17.22 -13.37
N LEU A 262 -1.27 16.75 -12.45
CA LEU A 262 -1.65 16.30 -11.10
C LEU A 262 -1.31 17.34 -10.02
N PRO A 263 -2.17 17.53 -8.99
CA PRO A 263 -1.89 18.42 -7.87
C PRO A 263 -0.90 17.78 -6.87
N ILE A 264 0.02 18.57 -6.35
CA ILE A 264 1.02 18.15 -5.36
C ILE A 264 0.97 19.11 -4.18
N SER A 265 0.66 18.57 -2.99
CA SER A 265 0.62 19.33 -1.75
C SER A 265 1.91 19.17 -0.97
N ILE A 266 2.51 20.28 -0.54
CA ILE A 266 3.64 20.30 0.40
C ILE A 266 3.07 20.69 1.75
N LYS A 267 3.25 19.83 2.74
CA LYS A 267 2.70 19.95 4.08
C LYS A 267 3.81 19.95 5.13
N ASP A 268 3.58 20.65 6.23
CA ASP A 268 4.45 20.58 7.39
C ASP A 268 4.28 19.27 8.18
N TRP A 269 5.06 19.10 9.25
CA TRP A 269 5.02 17.90 10.11
C TRP A 269 3.66 17.66 10.78
N SER A 270 2.79 18.68 10.87
CA SER A 270 1.43 18.54 11.41
C SER A 270 0.40 18.14 10.35
N GLY A 271 0.82 17.99 9.09
CA GLY A 271 -0.05 17.74 7.96
C GLY A 271 -0.72 19.00 7.39
N THR A 272 -0.32 20.20 7.82
CA THR A 272 -0.88 21.46 7.31
C THR A 272 -0.23 21.80 5.97
N GLU A 273 -1.04 22.00 4.92
CA GLU A 273 -0.56 22.43 3.60
C GLU A 273 0.04 23.84 3.66
N ILE A 274 1.31 23.94 3.26
CA ILE A 274 2.06 25.20 3.19
C ILE A 274 2.24 25.71 1.77
N SER A 275 2.18 24.81 0.78
CA SER A 275 2.33 25.13 -0.64
C SER A 275 1.69 24.04 -1.49
N ARG A 276 1.28 24.41 -2.71
CA ARG A 276 0.76 23.49 -3.72
C ARG A 276 1.40 23.80 -5.06
N VAL A 277 1.89 22.76 -5.72
CA VAL A 277 2.40 22.80 -7.10
C VAL A 277 1.65 21.79 -7.94
N TYR A 278 1.87 21.79 -9.24
CA TYR A 278 1.22 20.87 -10.18
C TYR A 278 2.26 20.31 -11.12
N THR A 279 2.06 19.07 -11.56
CA THR A 279 2.85 18.57 -12.68
C THR A 279 2.48 19.28 -13.97
N ASP A 280 3.47 19.41 -14.86
CA ASP A 280 3.22 19.83 -16.22
C ASP A 280 2.62 18.69 -17.07
N HIS A 281 2.50 18.93 -18.37
CA HIS A 281 1.95 17.95 -19.31
C HIS A 281 2.81 16.69 -19.50
N TRP A 282 4.00 16.64 -18.89
CA TRP A 282 4.93 15.52 -18.93
C TRP A 282 5.19 14.94 -17.53
N GLY A 283 4.32 15.26 -16.56
CA GLY A 283 4.44 14.76 -15.19
C GLY A 283 5.58 15.36 -14.36
N SER A 284 6.28 16.38 -14.87
CA SER A 284 7.40 17.03 -14.18
C SER A 284 6.94 18.22 -13.34
N TYR A 285 7.61 18.49 -12.22
CA TYR A 285 7.30 19.60 -11.32
C TYR A 285 8.55 20.16 -10.64
N ASN A 286 8.49 21.42 -10.21
CA ASN A 286 9.57 22.07 -9.48
C ASN A 286 9.04 23.21 -8.62
N GLY A 287 9.84 23.64 -7.63
CA GLY A 287 9.46 24.75 -6.78
C GLY A 287 10.47 25.09 -5.69
N LEU A 288 10.02 25.94 -4.77
CA LEU A 288 10.77 26.44 -3.63
C LEU A 288 9.98 26.19 -2.35
N THR A 289 10.64 25.75 -1.29
CA THR A 289 10.07 25.70 0.06
C THR A 289 11.05 26.28 1.08
N TYR A 290 10.57 26.60 2.28
CA TYR A 290 11.48 26.98 3.36
C TYR A 290 12.33 25.78 3.77
N SER A 291 13.61 26.01 4.07
CA SER A 291 14.53 24.98 4.52
C SER A 291 14.55 24.91 6.06
N THR A 292 15.66 24.50 6.64
CA THR A 292 15.84 24.39 8.10
C THR A 292 16.43 25.64 8.75
N TRP A 293 16.04 25.84 10.00
CA TRP A 293 16.61 26.80 10.94
C TRP A 293 17.60 26.13 11.92
N GLU A 294 17.71 24.80 11.89
CA GLU A 294 18.55 24.00 12.77
C GLU A 294 19.96 23.84 12.19
N VAL A 295 20.74 24.91 12.31
CA VAL A 295 22.17 24.94 12.00
C VAL A 295 22.97 24.41 13.18
N ASN A 296 23.75 23.35 12.97
CA ASN A 296 24.61 22.72 13.99
C ASN A 296 23.88 22.36 15.30
N PRO A 297 22.75 21.62 15.22
CA PRO A 297 22.15 21.03 16.41
C PRO A 297 23.16 20.08 17.08
N PRO A 298 23.02 19.78 18.39
CA PRO A 298 23.88 18.84 19.09
C PRO A 298 23.62 17.39 18.64
N ASN A 299 23.83 17.10 17.36
CA ASN A 299 23.81 15.77 16.76
C ASN A 299 25.01 15.64 15.78
N PRO A 300 25.36 14.42 15.34
CA PRO A 300 26.52 14.20 14.47
C PRO A 300 26.38 14.77 13.05
N THR A 301 25.19 15.20 12.62
CA THR A 301 24.92 15.58 11.22
C THR A 301 25.29 17.03 10.90
N GLY A 302 25.46 17.89 11.92
CA GLY A 302 25.87 19.31 11.75
C GLY A 302 24.80 20.22 11.13
N TYR A 303 23.74 19.66 10.55
CA TYR A 303 22.49 20.29 10.14
C TYR A 303 21.37 19.27 10.30
N ALA A 304 20.21 19.70 10.81
CA ALA A 304 19.00 18.88 10.79
C ALA A 304 18.07 19.38 9.68
N PRO A 305 17.71 18.56 8.68
CA PRO A 305 16.82 18.99 7.61
C PRO A 305 15.43 19.32 8.15
N THR A 306 14.72 20.23 7.47
CA THR A 306 13.28 20.33 7.68
C THR A 306 12.62 19.18 6.95
N MET A 307 12.05 18.24 7.69
CA MET A 307 11.23 17.17 7.12
C MET A 307 9.85 17.74 6.79
N MET A 308 9.42 17.58 5.53
CA MET A 308 8.07 17.96 5.08
C MET A 308 7.42 16.78 4.37
N VAL A 309 6.10 16.75 4.41
CA VAL A 309 5.30 15.74 3.73
C VAL A 309 4.91 16.26 2.34
N THR A 310 5.34 15.58 1.29
CA THR A 310 5.03 15.94 -0.10
C THR A 310 4.05 14.91 -0.66
N CYS A 311 2.77 15.29 -0.79
CA CYS A 311 1.67 14.43 -1.22
C CYS A 311 1.38 14.61 -2.70
N MET A 312 1.60 13.56 -3.49
CA MET A 312 1.22 13.48 -4.90
C MET A 312 -0.29 13.24 -5.05
N ASN A 313 -0.88 13.79 -6.11
CA ASN A 313 -2.30 13.68 -6.43
C ASN A 313 -3.22 14.07 -5.25
N ASP A 314 -2.87 15.13 -4.52
CA ASP A 314 -3.58 15.54 -3.32
C ASP A 314 -4.89 16.30 -3.66
N PRO A 315 -6.07 15.80 -3.24
CA PRO A 315 -7.36 16.42 -3.57
C PRO A 315 -7.61 17.75 -2.84
N GLY A 316 -6.77 18.12 -1.86
CA GLY A 316 -6.99 19.26 -0.97
C GLY A 316 -7.93 18.94 0.19
N THR A 317 -8.14 19.94 1.05
CA THR A 317 -8.94 19.83 2.28
C THR A 317 -10.38 20.34 2.12
N GLY A 318 -10.74 20.84 0.94
CA GLY A 318 -12.07 21.35 0.64
C GLY A 318 -13.09 20.23 0.37
N PRO A 319 -14.40 20.55 0.43
CA PRO A 319 -15.46 19.59 0.12
C PRO A 319 -15.53 19.21 -1.37
N THR A 320 -14.93 20.02 -2.23
CA THR A 320 -14.72 19.72 -3.65
C THR A 320 -13.25 19.46 -3.86
N PRO A 321 -12.87 18.27 -4.39
CA PRO A 321 -11.49 17.99 -4.75
C PRO A 321 -10.92 19.01 -5.73
N ASP A 322 -9.61 19.18 -5.72
CA ASP A 322 -8.87 19.91 -6.73
C ASP A 322 -9.34 19.50 -8.16
N PRO A 323 -9.62 20.44 -9.07
CA PRO A 323 -10.09 20.09 -10.42
C PRO A 323 -9.14 19.18 -11.21
N LEU A 324 -7.85 19.17 -10.85
CA LEU A 324 -6.80 18.35 -11.44
C LEU A 324 -6.55 17.03 -10.69
N PHE A 325 -7.20 16.81 -9.54
CA PHE A 325 -7.18 15.52 -8.87
C PHE A 325 -7.68 14.41 -9.82
N ASN A 326 -6.89 13.34 -9.92
CA ASN A 326 -7.23 12.20 -10.73
C ASN A 326 -7.54 10.99 -9.84
N PRO A 327 -8.80 10.56 -9.72
CA PRO A 327 -9.19 9.42 -8.86
C PRO A 327 -8.66 8.06 -9.34
N GLN A 328 -7.96 8.01 -10.47
CA GLN A 328 -7.35 6.79 -10.98
C GLN A 328 -5.94 6.52 -10.46
N TYR A 329 -5.39 7.44 -9.67
CA TYR A 329 -4.14 7.26 -8.97
C TYR A 329 -4.35 7.44 -7.47
N SER A 330 -3.58 6.72 -6.67
CA SER A 330 -3.57 6.85 -5.22
C SER A 330 -3.05 8.25 -4.83
N GLN A 331 -3.50 8.76 -3.69
CA GLN A 331 -2.73 9.77 -2.99
C GLN A 331 -1.55 9.09 -2.29
N PHE A 332 -0.32 9.47 -2.65
CA PHE A 332 0.88 8.95 -2.01
C PHE A 332 1.71 10.10 -1.47
N CYS A 333 2.11 10.03 -0.20
CA CYS A 333 2.86 11.10 0.45
C CYS A 333 4.25 10.63 0.90
N TYR A 334 5.26 11.44 0.56
CA TYR A 334 6.66 11.19 0.87
C TYR A 334 7.14 12.14 1.97
N GLU A 335 7.92 11.64 2.92
CA GLU A 335 8.64 12.48 3.88
C GLU A 335 10.00 12.84 3.30
N ILE A 336 10.17 14.11 2.93
CA ILE A 336 11.33 14.57 2.18
C ILE A 336 12.14 15.59 3.01
N PRO A 337 13.47 15.41 3.13
CA PRO A 337 14.34 16.37 3.80
C PRO A 337 14.62 17.59 2.91
N PHE A 338 14.46 18.79 3.47
CA PHE A 338 14.81 20.05 2.80
C PHE A 338 15.97 20.77 3.51
N MET A 339 17.10 20.88 2.81
CA MET A 339 18.32 21.58 3.27
C MET A 339 18.45 22.96 2.62
N PRO A 340 19.13 23.94 3.27
CA PRO A 340 19.24 25.29 2.76
C PRO A 340 19.97 25.34 1.41
N GLY A 341 19.32 25.90 0.38
CA GLY A 341 19.89 26.07 -0.96
C GLY A 341 20.21 24.78 -1.74
N GLN A 342 19.91 23.61 -1.18
CA GLN A 342 20.03 22.34 -1.88
C GLN A 342 18.83 22.15 -2.82
N THR A 343 19.09 21.61 -4.01
CA THR A 343 18.03 21.10 -4.89
C THR A 343 17.78 19.63 -4.55
N GLN A 344 16.58 19.35 -4.05
CA GLN A 344 16.11 17.99 -3.86
C GLN A 344 15.57 17.45 -5.19
N TYR A 345 16.11 16.29 -5.61
CA TYR A 345 15.57 15.53 -6.74
C TYR A 345 14.57 14.51 -6.20
N MET A 346 13.35 14.53 -6.72
CA MET A 346 12.24 13.74 -6.22
C MET A 346 11.78 12.75 -7.29
N ASP A 347 12.05 11.47 -7.06
CA ASP A 347 11.43 10.35 -7.75
C ASP A 347 10.20 9.95 -6.94
N THR A 348 9.02 10.28 -7.42
CA THR A 348 7.77 10.22 -6.63
C THR A 348 6.71 9.36 -7.34
N PRO A 349 6.83 8.02 -7.27
CA PRO A 349 5.83 7.14 -7.84
C PRO A 349 4.46 7.32 -7.21
N VAL A 350 3.42 7.08 -8.00
CA VAL A 350 2.04 6.90 -7.53
C VAL A 350 1.50 5.59 -8.06
N THR A 351 0.68 4.93 -7.26
CA THR A 351 0.04 3.69 -7.68
C THR A 351 -1.21 4.03 -8.50
N PRO A 352 -1.36 3.52 -9.73
CA PRO A 352 -2.65 3.54 -10.41
C PRO A 352 -3.64 2.70 -9.59
N THR A 353 -4.76 3.30 -9.20
CA THR A 353 -5.87 2.57 -8.56
C THR A 353 -6.87 2.06 -9.58
N SER A 354 -6.78 2.50 -10.83
CA SER A 354 -7.62 2.06 -11.94
C SER A 354 -6.90 1.07 -12.83
N GLY A 355 -7.60 0.03 -13.27
CA GLY A 355 -7.21 -0.74 -14.44
C GLY A 355 -7.13 0.18 -15.68
N PHE A 356 -6.24 -0.15 -16.60
CA PHE A 356 -5.97 0.56 -17.85
C PHE A 356 -5.63 2.05 -17.68
N ALA A 357 -5.06 2.43 -16.53
CA ALA A 357 -4.52 3.77 -16.33
C ALA A 357 -3.33 4.01 -17.27
N GLY A 358 -3.20 5.21 -17.88
CA GLY A 358 -2.05 5.53 -18.74
C GLY A 358 -2.21 6.73 -19.68
N ALA A 359 -1.26 6.87 -20.61
CA ALA A 359 -0.95 8.01 -21.50
C ALA A 359 -1.99 8.35 -22.60
N GLY A 360 -3.28 8.43 -22.25
CA GLY A 360 -4.31 8.95 -23.17
C GLY A 360 -5.15 7.90 -23.90
N TYR A 361 -5.21 6.67 -23.37
CA TYR A 361 -6.29 5.74 -23.69
C TYR A 361 -7.51 6.10 -22.84
N ASN A 362 -8.72 6.01 -23.40
CA ASN A 362 -9.93 6.33 -22.65
C ASN A 362 -10.03 5.37 -21.45
N ASN A 363 -9.72 5.92 -20.29
CA ASN A 363 -9.82 5.27 -19.00
C ASN A 363 -11.18 4.60 -18.79
N PRO A 364 -11.25 3.50 -18.01
CA PRO A 364 -12.51 2.84 -17.73
C PRO A 364 -13.54 3.81 -17.17
N ASP A 365 -14.71 3.82 -17.80
CA ASP A 365 -15.84 4.57 -17.31
C ASP A 365 -16.66 3.68 -16.37
N CYS A 366 -16.34 3.77 -15.09
CA CYS A 366 -17.00 3.01 -14.05
C CYS A 366 -18.24 3.67 -13.47
N ALA A 367 -18.65 4.82 -14.00
CA ALA A 367 -19.88 5.46 -13.55
C ALA A 367 -21.10 4.73 -14.14
N TYR A 368 -22.22 4.73 -13.42
CA TYR A 368 -23.44 4.08 -13.90
C TYR A 368 -23.92 4.65 -15.24
N PRO A 369 -24.65 3.86 -16.05
CA PRO A 369 -25.26 4.34 -17.28
C PRO A 369 -26.13 5.58 -17.05
N ALA A 370 -26.20 6.48 -18.04
CA ALA A 370 -27.02 7.69 -17.96
C ALA A 370 -28.50 7.36 -17.65
N ALA A 371 -29.16 8.25 -16.89
CA ALA A 371 -30.53 8.11 -16.42
C ALA A 371 -30.79 6.97 -15.42
N THR A 372 -29.74 6.31 -14.91
CA THR A 372 -29.86 5.40 -13.76
C THR A 372 -30.17 6.24 -12.50
N PRO A 373 -31.29 6.04 -11.79
CA PRO A 373 -31.53 6.77 -10.56
C PRO A 373 -30.50 6.36 -9.49
N ALA A 374 -30.00 7.31 -8.69
CA ALA A 374 -29.07 7.01 -7.60
C ALA A 374 -29.45 7.80 -6.34
N ILE A 375 -29.33 7.15 -5.19
CA ILE A 375 -29.64 7.74 -3.88
C ILE A 375 -28.36 8.40 -3.33
N ALA A 376 -28.46 9.67 -2.97
CA ALA A 376 -27.42 10.36 -2.20
C ALA A 376 -27.58 10.10 -0.70
N GLU A 377 -28.81 10.24 -0.21
CA GLU A 377 -29.13 10.27 1.22
C GLU A 377 -30.60 9.90 1.45
N VAL A 378 -30.87 9.25 2.58
CA VAL A 378 -32.20 8.93 3.07
C VAL A 378 -32.32 9.34 4.53
N ASP A 379 -33.28 10.21 4.82
CA ASP A 379 -33.63 10.63 6.18
C ASP A 379 -35.06 10.23 6.52
N SER A 380 -35.36 10.07 7.80
CA SER A 380 -36.75 10.03 8.26
C SER A 380 -37.15 11.36 8.91
N ASN A 381 -38.45 11.57 9.10
CA ASN A 381 -38.90 12.69 9.92
C ASN A 381 -38.72 12.46 11.44
N ASP A 382 -38.20 11.30 11.85
CA ASP A 382 -37.81 11.02 13.24
C ASP A 382 -36.34 11.39 13.51
N GLY A 383 -35.52 11.61 12.48
CA GLY A 383 -34.11 11.98 12.59
C GLY A 383 -33.32 11.74 11.30
N VAL A 384 -32.04 12.12 11.33
CA VAL A 384 -31.09 11.88 10.23
C VAL A 384 -30.95 10.38 9.96
N GLY A 385 -30.80 9.99 8.70
CA GLY A 385 -30.54 8.62 8.27
C GLY A 385 -31.77 7.72 8.11
N PRO A 386 -31.54 6.51 7.55
CA PRO A 386 -32.58 5.56 7.10
C PRO A 386 -33.20 4.77 8.26
N TRP A 387 -33.44 5.43 9.39
CA TRP A 387 -34.10 4.86 10.56
C TRP A 387 -35.38 5.61 10.90
N ALA A 388 -36.47 4.87 11.11
CA ALA A 388 -37.72 5.41 11.62
C ALA A 388 -38.14 4.68 12.90
N SER A 389 -38.71 5.41 13.86
CA SER A 389 -39.12 4.87 15.15
C SER A 389 -40.30 3.89 15.05
N ALA A 390 -41.15 4.04 14.03
CA ALA A 390 -42.25 3.14 13.70
C ALA A 390 -42.68 3.25 12.24
N ALA A 391 -43.60 2.39 11.81
CA ALA A 391 -44.32 2.52 10.54
C ALA A 391 -45.73 3.08 10.78
N GLY A 392 -46.37 3.59 9.72
CA GLY A 392 -47.75 4.06 9.75
C GLY A 392 -47.87 5.58 9.60
N THR A 393 -48.99 6.14 10.07
CA THR A 393 -49.30 7.56 9.88
C THR A 393 -48.30 8.44 10.64
N GLY A 394 -47.67 9.37 9.93
CA GLY A 394 -46.73 10.33 10.52
C GLY A 394 -45.27 9.91 10.50
N HIS A 395 -44.92 8.76 9.90
CA HIS A 395 -43.52 8.37 9.67
C HIS A 395 -43.25 8.36 8.16
N THR A 396 -42.33 9.22 7.72
CA THR A 396 -41.99 9.44 6.32
C THR A 396 -40.49 9.39 6.11
N LEU A 397 -40.07 8.89 4.96
CA LEU A 397 -38.71 8.99 4.46
C LEU A 397 -38.62 10.14 3.45
N THR A 398 -37.55 10.93 3.56
CA THR A 398 -37.09 11.86 2.53
C THR A 398 -35.89 11.23 1.86
N ILE A 399 -35.99 10.99 0.55
CA ILE A 399 -34.99 10.30 -0.26
C ILE A 399 -34.44 11.34 -1.23
N THR A 400 -33.15 11.61 -1.16
CA THR A 400 -32.45 12.63 -1.96
C THR A 400 -31.66 11.95 -3.08
N ALA A 401 -31.77 12.47 -4.31
CA ALA A 401 -31.05 11.93 -5.46
C ALA A 401 -29.60 12.41 -5.52
N LEU A 402 -28.71 11.60 -6.12
CA LEU A 402 -27.32 11.97 -6.42
C LEU A 402 -27.22 13.13 -7.42
N GLY A 403 -28.20 13.27 -8.32
CA GLY A 403 -28.27 14.37 -9.28
C GLY A 403 -27.19 14.29 -10.37
N ASP A 404 -26.73 15.45 -10.82
CA ASP A 404 -25.79 15.59 -11.93
C ASP A 404 -24.35 15.31 -11.50
N GLN A 405 -23.66 14.44 -12.24
CA GLN A 405 -22.27 14.05 -11.99
C GLN A 405 -21.42 14.22 -13.26
N MET A 406 -20.22 14.78 -13.10
CA MET A 406 -19.24 14.87 -14.18
C MET A 406 -18.41 13.59 -14.21
N VAL A 407 -18.61 12.78 -15.25
CA VAL A 407 -17.98 11.45 -15.38
C VAL A 407 -16.98 11.42 -16.54
N PRO A 408 -16.02 10.48 -16.56
CA PRO A 408 -15.14 10.27 -17.70
C PRO A 408 -15.94 10.09 -19.01
N ASN A 409 -15.44 10.68 -20.09
CA ASN A 409 -16.05 10.55 -21.41
C ASN A 409 -15.32 9.50 -22.24
N ASN A 410 -15.87 8.30 -22.36
CA ASN A 410 -15.33 7.22 -23.18
C ASN A 410 -15.34 7.51 -24.70
N ALA A 411 -16.03 8.56 -25.15
CA ALA A 411 -16.00 9.03 -26.54
C ALA A 411 -14.96 10.14 -26.76
N TYR A 412 -14.20 10.55 -25.75
CA TYR A 412 -13.16 11.56 -25.91
C TYR A 412 -12.12 11.10 -26.95
N SER A 413 -11.77 12.00 -27.88
CA SER A 413 -10.85 11.73 -29.00
C SER A 413 -9.68 12.74 -29.03
N GLY A 414 -9.41 13.38 -27.89
CA GLY A 414 -8.35 14.37 -27.74
C GLY A 414 -8.81 15.83 -27.92
N PRO A 415 -7.95 16.80 -27.53
CA PRO A 415 -8.28 18.22 -27.55
C PRO A 415 -8.36 18.82 -28.97
N SER A 416 -7.87 18.09 -29.98
CA SER A 416 -7.96 18.47 -31.40
C SER A 416 -9.33 18.18 -32.01
N ALA A 417 -10.19 17.39 -31.35
CA ALA A 417 -11.57 17.23 -31.77
C ALA A 417 -12.31 18.57 -31.67
N THR A 418 -13.13 18.89 -32.67
CA THR A 418 -13.84 20.18 -32.75
C THR A 418 -15.31 20.10 -32.38
N THR A 419 -15.84 18.89 -32.18
CA THR A 419 -17.27 18.65 -31.96
C THR A 419 -17.50 17.95 -30.62
N PRO A 420 -18.36 18.49 -29.73
CA PRO A 420 -18.81 17.77 -28.54
C PRO A 420 -19.59 16.49 -28.89
N PRO A 421 -19.51 15.42 -28.08
CA PRO A 421 -18.72 15.31 -26.85
C PRO A 421 -17.26 14.91 -27.08
N TYR A 422 -16.84 14.62 -28.31
CA TYR A 422 -15.49 14.08 -28.61
C TYR A 422 -14.33 14.97 -28.17
N ASN A 423 -14.57 16.27 -27.97
CA ASN A 423 -13.59 17.25 -27.48
C ASN A 423 -13.67 17.52 -25.96
N GLN A 424 -14.53 16.83 -25.24
CA GLN A 424 -14.73 16.99 -23.79
C GLN A 424 -14.14 15.78 -23.04
N LYS A 425 -13.21 16.01 -22.10
CA LYS A 425 -12.63 14.94 -21.25
C LYS A 425 -13.68 14.30 -20.32
N LYS A 426 -14.69 15.07 -19.91
CA LYS A 426 -15.78 14.64 -19.04
C LYS A 426 -17.14 15.02 -19.65
N VAL A 427 -18.15 14.22 -19.39
CA VAL A 427 -19.56 14.49 -19.76
C VAL A 427 -20.45 14.46 -18.53
N LEU A 428 -21.54 15.22 -18.58
CA LEU A 428 -22.53 15.25 -17.52
C LEU A 428 -23.44 14.02 -17.62
N ARG A 429 -23.55 13.25 -16.54
CA ARG A 429 -24.58 12.22 -16.38
C ARG A 429 -25.54 12.62 -15.28
N HIS A 430 -26.82 12.46 -15.59
CA HIS A 430 -27.90 12.79 -14.70
C HIS A 430 -28.40 11.53 -13.99
N TYR A 431 -28.30 11.51 -12.66
CA TYR A 431 -28.74 10.41 -11.79
C TYR A 431 -29.92 10.79 -10.87
N GLY A 432 -30.79 11.67 -11.36
CA GLY A 432 -32.06 12.03 -10.72
C GLY A 432 -33.13 10.93 -10.83
N PHE A 433 -34.24 11.13 -10.11
CA PHE A 433 -35.40 10.22 -10.14
C PHE A 433 -36.34 10.49 -11.32
N GLY A 434 -36.11 11.56 -12.08
CA GLY A 434 -36.93 11.99 -13.19
C GLY A 434 -38.34 12.42 -12.76
N THR A 435 -39.22 12.56 -13.75
CA THR A 435 -40.63 12.88 -13.51
C THR A 435 -41.42 11.63 -13.12
N GLN A 436 -42.31 11.76 -12.14
CA GLN A 436 -43.19 10.68 -11.71
C GLN A 436 -44.12 10.29 -12.88
N GLY A 437 -44.18 8.99 -13.17
CA GLY A 437 -45.05 8.44 -14.20
C GLY A 437 -45.55 7.04 -13.84
N THR A 438 -46.25 6.42 -14.77
CA THR A 438 -46.71 5.03 -14.61
C THR A 438 -45.50 4.11 -14.39
N GLY A 439 -45.50 3.35 -13.29
CA GLY A 439 -44.39 2.47 -12.93
C GLY A 439 -43.35 3.09 -11.99
N SER A 440 -43.38 4.41 -11.75
CA SER A 440 -42.53 5.04 -10.72
C SER A 440 -42.88 4.51 -9.33
N ALA A 441 -41.88 4.06 -8.58
CA ALA A 441 -42.08 3.51 -7.24
C ALA A 441 -40.84 3.70 -6.35
N ALA A 442 -41.06 3.88 -5.05
CA ALA A 442 -40.05 3.66 -4.02
C ALA A 442 -40.48 2.41 -3.24
N THR A 443 -39.65 1.38 -3.20
CA THR A 443 -40.02 0.05 -2.72
C THR A 443 -39.02 -0.47 -1.71
N LEU A 444 -39.51 -1.07 -0.63
CA LEU A 444 -38.68 -1.87 0.27
C LEU A 444 -38.69 -3.33 -0.17
N ILE A 445 -37.50 -3.91 -0.34
CA ILE A 445 -37.29 -5.33 -0.65
C ILE A 445 -36.83 -6.03 0.62
N ALA A 446 -37.41 -7.19 0.93
CA ALA A 446 -37.05 -7.96 2.11
C ALA A 446 -35.61 -8.51 2.02
N LEU A 447 -34.83 -8.34 3.09
CA LEU A 447 -33.42 -8.77 3.18
C LEU A 447 -33.23 -10.29 3.40
N ASN A 448 -34.31 -11.07 3.35
CA ASN A 448 -34.30 -12.50 3.66
C ASN A 448 -34.31 -13.41 2.41
N ASN A 449 -34.12 -12.83 1.23
CA ASN A 449 -34.20 -13.47 -0.08
C ASN A 449 -35.56 -14.13 -0.40
N SER A 450 -36.64 -13.73 0.27
CA SER A 450 -38.01 -14.21 -0.04
C SER A 450 -38.60 -13.63 -1.33
N GLY A 451 -37.98 -12.58 -1.88
CA GLY A 451 -38.53 -11.80 -2.99
C GLY A 451 -39.74 -10.92 -2.59
N ALA A 452 -40.08 -10.84 -1.30
CA ALA A 452 -41.17 -9.99 -0.83
C ALA A 452 -40.82 -8.50 -0.99
N THR A 453 -41.76 -7.73 -1.52
CA THR A 453 -41.62 -6.28 -1.72
C THR A 453 -42.82 -5.53 -1.16
N ILE A 454 -42.59 -4.32 -0.66
CA ILE A 454 -43.64 -3.42 -0.18
C ILE A 454 -43.40 -2.01 -0.73
N PRO A 455 -44.32 -1.45 -1.55
CA PRO A 455 -44.21 -0.07 -2.01
C PRO A 455 -44.45 0.92 -0.87
N LEU A 456 -43.68 2.00 -0.83
CA LEU A 456 -43.89 3.13 0.08
C LEU A 456 -45.04 4.03 -0.39
N ASN A 457 -45.68 4.74 0.53
CA ASN A 457 -46.78 5.66 0.24
C ASN A 457 -46.24 7.01 -0.21
N ILE A 458 -45.93 7.18 -1.49
CA ILE A 458 -45.35 8.42 -2.05
C ILE A 458 -46.30 9.61 -1.82
N THR A 459 -45.82 10.64 -1.12
CA THR A 459 -46.54 11.90 -0.87
C THR A 459 -46.07 13.01 -1.81
N SER A 460 -44.79 12.99 -2.20
CA SER A 460 -44.24 13.89 -3.21
C SER A 460 -43.11 13.23 -3.98
N TRP A 461 -42.98 13.58 -5.26
CA TRP A 461 -41.91 13.12 -6.14
C TRP A 461 -41.44 14.29 -6.99
N SER A 462 -40.13 14.52 -6.98
CA SER A 462 -39.42 15.36 -7.93
C SER A 462 -38.21 14.60 -8.45
N ASP A 463 -37.50 15.22 -9.38
CA ASP A 463 -36.26 14.69 -9.91
C ASP A 463 -35.15 14.56 -8.83
N THR A 464 -35.16 15.45 -7.84
CA THR A 464 -34.13 15.51 -6.80
C THR A 464 -34.54 14.84 -5.50
N THR A 465 -35.84 14.64 -5.26
CA THR A 465 -36.36 14.26 -3.95
C THR A 465 -37.66 13.46 -4.04
N ILE A 466 -37.76 12.39 -3.24
CA ILE A 466 -39.00 11.66 -2.99
C ILE A 466 -39.32 11.75 -1.50
N VAL A 467 -40.57 12.07 -1.16
CA VAL A 467 -41.07 11.93 0.21
C VAL A 467 -42.13 10.84 0.20
N ALA A 468 -41.98 9.84 1.07
CA ALA A 468 -42.88 8.70 1.11
C ALA A 468 -43.15 8.21 2.55
N GLY A 469 -44.42 7.94 2.86
CA GLY A 469 -44.83 7.35 4.14
C GLY A 469 -44.54 5.85 4.21
N ILE A 470 -44.15 5.38 5.40
CA ILE A 470 -43.83 3.97 5.65
C ILE A 470 -45.12 3.19 5.96
N PRO A 471 -45.57 2.21 5.15
CA PRO A 471 -46.79 1.46 5.43
C PRO A 471 -46.66 0.56 6.65
N SER A 472 -47.73 0.42 7.44
CA SER A 472 -47.77 -0.50 8.60
C SER A 472 -47.65 -1.99 8.21
N SER A 473 -47.85 -2.32 6.92
CA SER A 473 -47.65 -3.67 6.42
C SER A 473 -46.20 -4.15 6.57
N VAL A 474 -45.23 -3.23 6.57
CA VAL A 474 -43.79 -3.54 6.73
C VAL A 474 -43.52 -4.22 8.06
N THR A 475 -44.03 -3.68 9.17
CA THR A 475 -43.79 -4.23 10.51
C THR A 475 -44.65 -5.45 10.83
N SER A 476 -45.76 -5.66 10.09
CA SER A 476 -46.62 -6.83 10.25
C SER A 476 -46.21 -8.04 9.39
N ASN A 477 -45.37 -7.83 8.37
CA ASN A 477 -44.96 -8.89 7.45
C ASN A 477 -43.70 -9.60 7.98
N PRO A 478 -43.75 -10.91 8.28
CA PRO A 478 -42.61 -11.63 8.84
C PRO A 478 -41.39 -11.68 7.90
N ASN A 479 -41.56 -11.45 6.60
CA ASN A 479 -40.44 -11.38 5.66
C ASN A 479 -39.55 -10.15 5.87
N PHE A 480 -40.10 -9.08 6.45
CA PHE A 480 -39.37 -7.84 6.75
C PHE A 480 -38.81 -7.81 8.16
N ALA A 481 -38.92 -8.88 8.95
CA ALA A 481 -38.27 -8.93 10.26
C ALA A 481 -36.74 -8.74 10.09
N CYS A 482 -36.15 -7.79 10.81
CA CYS A 482 -34.70 -7.60 10.80
C CYS A 482 -34.02 -8.86 11.34
N ARG A 483 -33.39 -9.64 10.47
CA ARG A 483 -32.56 -10.78 10.90
C ARG A 483 -31.33 -10.30 11.68
N ILE A 484 -30.86 -9.10 11.34
CA ILE A 484 -29.74 -8.43 11.96
C ILE A 484 -30.29 -7.49 13.06
N GLN A 485 -30.69 -8.04 14.23
CA GLN A 485 -31.26 -7.29 15.36
C GLN A 485 -30.48 -7.45 16.68
N GLN A 486 -30.21 -6.34 17.36
CA GLN A 486 -29.54 -6.34 18.66
C GLN A 486 -30.24 -7.26 19.67
N GLN A 487 -29.43 -7.95 20.49
CA GLN A 487 -29.93 -8.79 21.57
C GLN A 487 -30.65 -7.98 22.65
N LEU A 488 -31.69 -8.57 23.26
CA LEU A 488 -32.49 -7.97 24.32
C LEU A 488 -31.65 -7.52 25.53
N GLN A 489 -30.62 -8.29 25.90
CA GLN A 489 -29.71 -7.96 27.01
C GLN A 489 -28.96 -6.63 26.82
N TYR A 490 -28.75 -6.20 25.57
CA TYR A 490 -28.07 -4.95 25.25
C TYR A 490 -29.04 -3.77 25.03
N GLY A 491 -30.35 -4.03 25.14
CA GLY A 491 -31.42 -3.05 24.95
C GLY A 491 -32.09 -3.12 23.58
N GLY A 492 -31.85 -4.19 22.81
CA GLY A 492 -32.50 -4.39 21.52
C GLY A 492 -34.02 -4.58 21.64
N SER A 493 -34.75 -4.30 20.57
CA SER A 493 -36.20 -4.52 20.46
C SER A 493 -36.55 -4.86 19.01
N THR A 494 -37.73 -5.44 18.79
CA THR A 494 -38.16 -5.90 17.46
C THR A 494 -38.11 -4.77 16.43
N ALA A 495 -37.47 -5.04 15.30
CA ALA A 495 -37.35 -4.12 14.18
C ALA A 495 -37.73 -4.81 12.85
N ALA A 496 -38.16 -4.01 11.88
CA ALA A 496 -38.33 -4.44 10.50
C ALA A 496 -37.30 -3.74 9.60
N CYS A 497 -36.76 -4.47 8.63
CA CYS A 497 -35.68 -4.01 7.75
C CYS A 497 -36.02 -4.32 6.29
N GLY A 498 -35.66 -3.42 5.38
CA GLY A 498 -35.76 -3.66 3.94
C GLY A 498 -34.79 -2.80 3.14
N GLN A 499 -34.37 -3.32 1.99
CA GLN A 499 -33.55 -2.61 1.02
C GLN A 499 -34.42 -1.61 0.25
N LEU A 500 -34.10 -0.32 0.31
CA LEU A 500 -34.81 0.70 -0.45
C LEU A 500 -34.31 0.73 -1.90
N VAL A 501 -35.24 0.55 -2.85
CA VAL A 501 -34.97 0.65 -4.29
C VAL A 501 -35.96 1.62 -4.94
N ILE A 502 -35.44 2.49 -5.80
CA ILE A 502 -36.23 3.45 -6.59
C ILE A 502 -36.37 2.93 -8.01
N THR A 503 -37.61 2.83 -8.50
CA THR A 503 -37.91 2.54 -9.91
C THR A 503 -38.46 3.81 -10.56
N THR A 504 -37.87 4.24 -11.68
CA THR A 504 -38.34 5.40 -12.45
C THR A 504 -39.49 5.04 -13.40
N SER A 505 -40.08 6.03 -14.06
CA SER A 505 -41.13 5.81 -15.06
C SER A 505 -40.65 5.10 -16.32
N THR A 506 -39.33 5.02 -16.55
CA THR A 506 -38.71 4.24 -17.64
C THR A 506 -38.46 2.78 -17.24
N GLY A 507 -38.73 2.41 -15.98
CA GLY A 507 -38.47 1.08 -15.44
C GLY A 507 -37.02 0.85 -14.98
N GLN A 508 -36.16 1.89 -15.02
CA GLN A 508 -34.81 1.81 -14.47
C GLN A 508 -34.87 1.78 -12.94
N GLN A 509 -34.03 0.96 -12.33
CA GLN A 509 -33.93 0.81 -10.88
C GLN A 509 -32.66 1.45 -10.34
N SER A 510 -32.70 1.90 -9.09
CA SER A 510 -31.52 2.45 -8.43
C SER A 510 -30.51 1.36 -8.11
N ILE A 511 -29.24 1.64 -8.41
CA ILE A 511 -28.14 0.73 -8.08
C ILE A 511 -27.63 1.03 -6.68
N ASP A 512 -27.43 2.31 -6.35
CA ASP A 512 -27.28 2.72 -4.96
C ASP A 512 -28.62 2.52 -4.25
N ALA A 513 -28.59 1.66 -3.24
CA ALA A 513 -29.71 1.36 -2.38
C ALA A 513 -29.32 1.69 -0.94
N VAL A 514 -30.27 1.70 -0.01
CA VAL A 514 -29.97 1.91 1.43
C VAL A 514 -30.84 0.98 2.27
N THR A 515 -30.28 0.37 3.30
CA THR A 515 -31.07 -0.43 4.24
C THR A 515 -31.91 0.46 5.15
N VAL A 516 -33.24 0.34 5.11
CA VAL A 516 -34.13 1.08 6.01
C VAL A 516 -34.45 0.23 7.24
N THR A 517 -34.21 0.76 8.43
CA THR A 517 -34.58 0.13 9.71
C THR A 517 -35.80 0.82 10.31
N ILE A 518 -36.82 0.05 10.68
CA ILE A 518 -38.06 0.54 11.28
C ILE A 518 -38.25 -0.09 12.67
N GLY A 519 -38.35 0.75 13.71
CA GLY A 519 -38.41 0.32 15.10
C GLY A 519 -37.03 -0.04 15.65
N GLY A 520 -36.98 -0.97 16.61
CA GLY A 520 -35.73 -1.27 17.31
C GLY A 520 -35.29 -0.20 18.30
N LYS A 521 -34.06 -0.34 18.80
CA LYS A 521 -33.39 0.69 19.60
C LYS A 521 -33.00 1.86 18.70
N ALA A 522 -33.21 3.09 19.17
CA ALA A 522 -32.78 4.28 18.46
C ALA A 522 -31.25 4.27 18.19
N PRO A 523 -30.81 4.75 17.02
CA PRO A 523 -29.41 4.73 16.62
C PRO A 523 -28.56 5.70 17.45
N THR A 524 -27.25 5.42 17.49
CA THR A 524 -26.25 6.40 17.93
C THR A 524 -25.75 7.15 16.71
N HIS A 525 -25.73 8.48 16.77
CA HIS A 525 -25.27 9.33 15.66
C HIS A 525 -23.82 9.74 15.83
N VAL A 526 -23.09 9.76 14.71
CA VAL A 526 -21.76 10.34 14.60
C VAL A 526 -21.84 11.55 13.69
N ALA A 527 -21.86 12.74 14.29
CA ALA A 527 -21.81 14.00 13.57
C ALA A 527 -20.43 14.22 12.92
N ALA A 528 -20.31 15.16 11.98
CA ALA A 528 -19.07 15.47 11.26
C ALA A 528 -17.81 15.71 12.13
N SER A 529 -17.97 16.21 13.37
CA SER A 529 -16.85 16.43 14.31
C SER A 529 -16.64 15.28 15.31
N GLY A 530 -17.47 14.23 15.24
CA GLY A 530 -17.38 13.05 16.08
C GLY A 530 -16.43 12.01 15.49
N SER A 531 -15.90 11.14 16.35
CA SER A 531 -15.12 9.98 15.93
C SER A 531 -16.00 8.76 15.76
N ILE A 532 -15.92 8.11 14.60
CA ILE A 532 -16.59 6.84 14.35
C ILE A 532 -15.96 5.75 15.22
N GLN A 533 -14.62 5.73 15.34
CA GLN A 533 -13.93 4.74 16.19
C GLN A 533 -14.40 4.82 17.65
N ALA A 534 -14.53 6.02 18.21
CA ALA A 534 -15.03 6.19 19.59
C ALA A 534 -16.48 5.71 19.75
N ALA A 535 -17.34 5.91 18.74
CA ALA A 535 -18.70 5.41 18.75
C ALA A 535 -18.72 3.87 18.70
N ILE A 536 -17.87 3.25 17.88
CA ILE A 536 -17.65 1.81 17.88
C ILE A 536 -17.23 1.39 19.29
N ASP A 537 -16.14 1.91 19.86
CA ASP A 537 -15.62 1.51 21.17
C ASP A 537 -16.63 1.65 22.33
N ALA A 538 -17.53 2.64 22.28
CA ALA A 538 -18.60 2.81 23.27
C ALA A 538 -19.85 1.92 23.03
N ALA A 539 -20.06 1.45 21.80
CA ALA A 539 -21.27 0.74 21.40
C ALA A 539 -21.44 -0.60 22.12
N ARG A 540 -22.69 -0.99 22.34
CA ARG A 540 -23.05 -2.35 22.75
C ARG A 540 -23.16 -3.25 21.51
N PRO A 541 -22.84 -4.55 21.61
CA PRO A 541 -22.98 -5.46 20.49
C PRO A 541 -24.36 -5.38 19.81
N GLY A 542 -24.39 -5.26 18.49
CA GLY A 542 -25.59 -5.10 17.66
C GLY A 542 -26.19 -3.69 17.57
N ASP A 543 -25.59 -2.68 18.22
CA ASP A 543 -26.03 -1.28 18.12
C ASP A 543 -26.01 -0.81 16.66
N LEU A 544 -26.99 0.03 16.31
CA LEU A 544 -27.00 0.79 15.05
C LEU A 544 -26.27 2.11 15.28
N ILE A 545 -25.23 2.35 14.51
CA ILE A 545 -24.47 3.59 14.47
C ILE A 545 -24.74 4.23 13.10
N ILE A 546 -25.35 5.41 13.10
CA ILE A 546 -25.56 6.21 11.90
C ILE A 546 -24.44 7.24 11.78
N VAL A 547 -23.72 7.20 10.67
CA VAL A 547 -22.70 8.20 10.30
C VAL A 547 -23.40 9.31 9.52
N ASP A 548 -23.52 10.49 10.11
CA ASP A 548 -24.18 11.64 9.49
C ASP A 548 -23.38 12.12 8.24
N PRO A 549 -23.98 12.93 7.33
CA PRO A 549 -23.28 13.43 6.14
C PRO A 549 -21.98 14.20 6.44
N ALA A 550 -20.84 13.60 6.11
CA ALA A 550 -19.51 14.18 6.29
C ALA A 550 -18.41 13.33 5.64
N VAL A 551 -17.21 13.90 5.55
CA VAL A 551 -15.97 13.17 5.27
C VAL A 551 -15.21 12.99 6.58
N HIS A 552 -15.18 11.76 7.09
CA HIS A 552 -14.45 11.36 8.30
C HIS A 552 -13.07 10.84 7.92
N GLN A 553 -12.01 11.47 8.44
CA GLN A 553 -10.63 11.07 8.16
C GLN A 553 -10.12 10.04 9.19
N GLU A 554 -10.66 8.83 9.17
CA GLU A 554 -10.37 7.76 10.14
C GLU A 554 -10.08 6.42 9.44
N MET A 555 -9.28 5.58 10.08
CA MET A 555 -9.18 4.15 9.79
C MET A 555 -9.84 3.41 10.95
N LEU A 556 -10.77 2.51 10.65
CA LEU A 556 -11.65 1.95 11.67
C LEU A 556 -11.25 0.52 12.06
N LEU A 557 -11.33 0.23 13.34
CA LEU A 557 -11.27 -1.12 13.93
C LEU A 557 -12.66 -1.50 14.42
N MET A 558 -13.36 -2.30 13.61
CA MET A 558 -14.63 -2.91 13.97
C MET A 558 -14.37 -4.23 14.72
N TRP A 559 -13.94 -4.12 15.98
CA TRP A 559 -13.57 -5.27 16.82
C TRP A 559 -14.75 -5.95 17.52
N LYS A 560 -15.95 -5.40 17.33
CA LYS A 560 -17.20 -5.94 17.85
C LYS A 560 -18.33 -5.76 16.86
N PRO A 561 -19.31 -6.66 16.87
CA PRO A 561 -20.43 -6.60 15.94
C PRO A 561 -21.27 -5.35 16.22
N VAL A 562 -21.31 -4.45 15.25
CA VAL A 562 -22.19 -3.27 15.19
C VAL A 562 -22.82 -3.19 13.80
N ARG A 563 -23.96 -2.52 13.69
CA ARG A 563 -24.50 -2.09 12.39
C ARG A 563 -23.98 -0.68 12.15
N LEU A 564 -22.85 -0.57 11.45
CA LEU A 564 -22.29 0.70 11.04
C LEU A 564 -22.95 1.08 9.72
N GLN A 565 -23.65 2.22 9.70
CA GLN A 565 -24.47 2.60 8.57
C GLN A 565 -24.33 4.08 8.24
N GLY A 566 -24.13 4.43 6.97
CA GLY A 566 -24.24 5.79 6.48
C GLY A 566 -25.67 6.15 6.09
N VAL A 567 -25.96 7.44 5.94
CA VAL A 567 -27.28 7.89 5.47
C VAL A 567 -27.51 7.61 3.98
N GLY A 568 -26.43 7.30 3.27
CA GLY A 568 -26.32 6.99 1.86
C GLY A 568 -24.85 7.12 1.47
N ALA A 569 -24.35 6.18 0.66
CA ALA A 569 -22.91 6.05 0.44
C ALA A 569 -22.26 7.33 -0.10
N ALA A 570 -22.97 8.12 -0.91
CA ALA A 570 -22.44 9.37 -1.45
C ALA A 570 -22.27 10.49 -0.41
N SER A 571 -22.98 10.43 0.72
CA SER A 571 -22.99 11.48 1.76
C SER A 571 -22.15 11.14 3.00
N SER A 572 -22.03 9.86 3.35
CA SER A 572 -21.26 9.39 4.52
C SER A 572 -19.94 8.76 4.07
N VAL A 573 -18.85 9.53 4.14
CA VAL A 573 -17.54 9.14 3.57
C VAL A 573 -16.51 8.87 4.67
N ILE A 574 -15.87 7.71 4.60
CA ILE A 574 -14.67 7.36 5.36
C ILE A 574 -13.47 7.54 4.42
N ASN A 575 -12.61 8.50 4.75
CA ASN A 575 -11.35 8.75 4.06
C ASN A 575 -10.20 8.19 4.92
N ALA A 576 -9.67 7.05 4.49
CA ALA A 576 -8.70 6.23 5.21
C ALA A 576 -7.24 6.70 5.01
N ASN A 577 -7.02 7.99 4.77
CA ASN A 577 -5.66 8.53 4.62
C ASN A 577 -4.83 8.25 5.89
N THR A 578 -3.68 7.62 5.71
CA THR A 578 -2.74 7.20 6.75
C THR A 578 -1.73 8.28 7.14
N HIS A 579 -1.69 9.40 6.41
CA HIS A 579 -0.74 10.49 6.63
C HIS A 579 -1.30 11.62 7.52
N PRO A 580 -0.43 12.39 8.22
CA PRO A 580 1.03 12.24 8.31
C PRO A 580 1.46 11.01 9.13
N ALA A 581 2.77 10.70 9.14
CA ALA A 581 3.29 9.58 9.92
C ALA A 581 2.90 9.67 11.41
N GLY A 582 2.66 8.51 12.02
CA GLY A 582 2.17 8.37 13.40
C GLY A 582 0.65 8.23 13.53
N LYS A 583 -0.15 8.50 12.48
CA LYS A 583 -1.61 8.25 12.52
C LYS A 583 -1.94 6.77 12.74
N LEU A 584 -1.10 5.87 12.26
CA LEU A 584 -1.23 4.42 12.47
C LEU A 584 -0.80 3.96 13.87
N ASP A 585 -0.09 4.76 14.66
CA ASP A 585 0.41 4.30 15.95
C ASP A 585 -0.74 3.96 16.92
N ASP A 586 -1.78 4.80 16.98
CA ASP A 586 -2.99 4.52 17.77
C ASP A 586 -3.73 3.27 17.25
N TRP A 587 -3.81 3.12 15.93
CA TRP A 587 -4.41 1.95 15.30
C TRP A 587 -3.66 0.66 15.68
N ARG A 588 -2.33 0.65 15.54
CA ARG A 588 -1.45 -0.50 15.87
C ARG A 588 -1.56 -0.88 17.35
N GLN A 589 -1.54 0.13 18.24
CA GLN A 589 -1.70 -0.08 19.69
C GLN A 589 -3.04 -0.74 20.04
N ARG A 590 -4.12 -0.35 19.35
CA ARG A 590 -5.44 -0.96 19.54
C ARG A 590 -5.49 -2.39 19.05
N VAL A 591 -4.90 -2.69 17.89
CA VAL A 591 -4.84 -4.05 17.35
C VAL A 591 -4.13 -4.99 18.33
N VAL A 592 -2.93 -4.65 18.80
CA VAL A 592 -2.20 -5.51 19.75
C VAL A 592 -2.97 -5.69 21.07
N CYS A 593 -3.65 -4.64 21.54
CA CYS A 593 -4.51 -4.69 22.72
C CYS A 593 -5.66 -5.70 22.57
N LEU A 594 -6.33 -5.70 21.41
CA LEU A 594 -7.45 -6.60 21.11
C LEU A 594 -7.00 -8.06 21.05
N PHE A 595 -5.84 -8.33 20.46
CA PHE A 595 -5.21 -9.65 20.43
C PHE A 595 -4.60 -10.09 21.77
N GLY A 596 -4.65 -9.25 22.82
CA GLY A 596 -4.14 -9.63 24.14
C GLY A 596 -2.61 -9.61 24.23
N LEU A 597 -1.95 -8.75 23.45
CA LEU A 597 -0.50 -8.60 23.38
C LEU A 597 -0.06 -7.18 23.80
N GLY A 598 1.20 -7.06 24.25
CA GLY A 598 1.86 -5.77 24.42
C GLY A 598 2.38 -5.20 23.09
N VAL A 599 2.79 -3.93 23.09
CA VAL A 599 3.30 -3.21 21.91
C VAL A 599 4.56 -3.82 21.26
N ASN A 600 5.25 -4.71 21.98
CA ASN A 600 6.36 -5.51 21.47
C ASN A 600 5.92 -6.88 20.92
N GLY A 601 4.61 -7.09 20.68
CA GLY A 601 4.06 -8.33 20.14
C GLY A 601 4.07 -9.52 21.11
N SER A 602 4.28 -9.29 22.41
CA SER A 602 4.39 -10.37 23.40
C SER A 602 3.16 -10.44 24.32
N PRO A 603 2.63 -11.64 24.62
CA PRO A 603 1.52 -11.79 25.58
C PRO A 603 1.94 -11.46 27.02
N ASN A 604 3.24 -11.53 27.34
CA ASN A 604 3.76 -11.32 28.70
C ASN A 604 3.81 -9.84 29.12
N THR A 605 3.78 -8.93 28.15
CA THR A 605 3.86 -7.48 28.33
C THR A 605 2.52 -6.79 28.06
N TRP A 606 1.44 -7.57 27.95
CA TRP A 606 0.10 -7.05 27.77
C TRP A 606 -0.33 -6.15 28.95
N ASP A 607 -0.92 -5.00 28.63
CA ASP A 607 -1.46 -4.06 29.60
C ASP A 607 -2.99 -4.16 29.67
N SER A 608 -3.50 -4.57 30.83
CA SER A 608 -4.95 -4.63 31.10
C SER A 608 -5.71 -3.30 30.98
N ALA A 609 -5.00 -2.16 31.03
CA ALA A 609 -5.61 -0.84 30.89
C ALA A 609 -5.82 -0.40 29.43
N CYS A 610 -5.27 -1.12 28.44
CA CYS A 610 -5.25 -0.69 27.03
C CYS A 610 -6.65 -0.48 26.41
N GLY A 611 -7.68 -1.21 26.88
CA GLY A 611 -9.07 -1.06 26.45
C GLY A 611 -9.95 -0.27 27.44
N SER A 612 -9.36 0.56 28.30
CA SER A 612 -10.09 1.32 29.31
C SER A 612 -11.17 2.21 28.68
N GLY A 613 -12.43 2.02 29.09
CA GLY A 613 -13.59 2.76 28.59
C GLY A 613 -14.32 2.09 27.43
N TRP A 614 -13.78 0.99 26.88
CA TRP A 614 -14.42 0.23 25.82
C TRP A 614 -15.53 -0.66 26.38
N PHE A 615 -16.74 -0.55 25.84
CA PHE A 615 -17.85 -1.37 26.30
C PHE A 615 -17.63 -2.83 25.92
N GLY A 616 -17.72 -3.72 26.91
CA GLY A 616 -17.61 -5.17 26.72
C GLY A 616 -16.19 -5.71 26.64
N PHE A 617 -15.17 -4.83 26.66
CA PHE A 617 -13.77 -5.24 26.69
C PHE A 617 -13.42 -5.86 28.05
N ASN A 618 -13.12 -7.16 28.06
CA ASN A 618 -12.73 -7.91 29.26
C ASN A 618 -11.61 -8.89 28.91
N ALA A 619 -10.64 -8.44 28.13
CA ALA A 619 -9.51 -9.27 27.72
C ALA A 619 -8.62 -9.67 28.91
N THR A 620 -7.95 -10.81 28.77
CA THR A 620 -6.84 -11.24 29.63
C THR A 620 -5.74 -11.81 28.73
N PRO A 621 -4.50 -12.03 29.22
CA PRO A 621 -3.43 -12.60 28.39
C PRO A 621 -3.77 -14.00 27.81
N ILE A 622 -4.71 -14.72 28.42
CA ILE A 622 -5.16 -16.05 27.99
C ILE A 622 -6.60 -16.06 27.44
N ASN A 623 -7.23 -14.89 27.32
CA ASN A 623 -8.55 -14.74 26.73
C ASN A 623 -8.59 -13.38 26.02
N PRO A 624 -8.03 -13.30 24.80
CA PRO A 624 -8.03 -12.07 24.02
C PRO A 624 -9.45 -11.70 23.59
N GLN A 625 -9.65 -10.42 23.25
CA GLN A 625 -10.97 -9.93 22.84
C GLN A 625 -11.28 -10.32 21.39
N VAL A 626 -10.27 -10.48 20.56
CA VAL A 626 -10.36 -11.04 19.20
C VAL A 626 -9.42 -12.22 19.11
N ASP A 627 -9.73 -13.19 18.25
CA ASP A 627 -8.92 -14.39 18.12
C ASP A 627 -8.18 -14.35 16.78
N ARG A 628 -6.93 -14.78 16.79
CA ARG A 628 -6.19 -15.13 15.57
C ARG A 628 -6.84 -16.32 14.86
N LEU A 629 -6.45 -16.58 13.62
CA LEU A 629 -6.79 -17.82 12.92
C LEU A 629 -5.90 -18.97 13.43
N PRO A 630 -6.37 -20.23 13.33
CA PRO A 630 -5.55 -21.38 13.72
C PRO A 630 -4.27 -21.42 12.89
N LEU A 631 -3.12 -21.67 13.55
CA LEU A 631 -1.79 -21.69 12.92
C LEU A 631 -1.29 -20.33 12.40
N GLU A 632 -2.05 -19.24 12.56
CA GLU A 632 -1.57 -17.88 12.31
C GLU A 632 -0.52 -17.50 13.37
N ALA A 633 0.67 -17.14 12.91
CA ALA A 633 1.77 -16.72 13.77
C ALA A 633 1.62 -15.23 14.13
N THR A 634 1.25 -14.96 15.39
CA THR A 634 0.95 -13.58 15.83
C THR A 634 1.86 -13.10 16.97
N VAL A 635 2.84 -13.90 17.38
CA VAL A 635 3.78 -13.57 18.47
C VAL A 635 5.14 -13.29 17.85
N GLY A 636 5.65 -12.06 18.02
CA GLY A 636 6.91 -11.64 17.42
C GLY A 636 8.13 -12.39 17.97
N TRP A 637 9.12 -12.62 17.09
CA TRP A 637 10.48 -13.10 17.39
C TRP A 637 10.71 -14.60 17.66
N ASP A 638 9.79 -15.50 17.27
CA ASP A 638 10.03 -16.96 17.31
C ASP A 638 10.25 -17.54 15.91
N ALA A 639 11.53 -17.80 15.58
CA ALA A 639 11.97 -18.37 14.30
C ALA A 639 11.49 -19.82 14.04
N ASN A 640 10.80 -20.46 14.99
CA ASN A 640 10.21 -21.79 14.78
C ASN A 640 8.75 -21.72 14.31
N LEU A 641 8.16 -20.53 14.23
CA LEU A 641 6.81 -20.33 13.71
C LEU A 641 6.88 -20.09 12.19
N ASN A 642 6.05 -20.81 11.44
CA ASN A 642 5.98 -20.69 9.97
C ASN A 642 5.14 -19.46 9.58
N GLY A 643 5.63 -18.28 9.96
CA GLY A 643 4.92 -17.01 9.81
C GLY A 643 5.83 -15.93 9.26
N ASN A 644 5.64 -15.63 7.98
CA ASN A 644 6.27 -14.52 7.27
C ASN A 644 5.98 -13.15 7.92
N LEU A 645 4.98 -13.05 8.81
CA LEU A 645 4.70 -11.86 9.61
C LEU A 645 5.77 -11.55 10.69
N ALA A 646 6.69 -12.47 10.98
CA ALA A 646 7.78 -12.25 11.94
C ALA A 646 9.10 -11.78 11.29
N GLU A 647 9.22 -11.76 9.96
CA GLU A 647 10.47 -11.44 9.24
C GLU A 647 10.54 -10.00 8.71
N LEU A 648 9.49 -9.20 8.87
CA LEU A 648 9.48 -7.80 8.45
C LEU A 648 10.29 -6.92 9.41
N LEU A 649 11.55 -6.71 9.03
CA LEU A 649 12.51 -5.80 9.65
C LEU A 649 12.16 -4.30 9.52
N GLN A 650 10.91 -3.91 9.20
CA GLN A 650 10.54 -2.49 9.00
C GLN A 650 9.19 -1.98 9.53
N GLU A 651 8.25 -2.76 10.08
CA GLU A 651 6.98 -2.18 10.61
C GLU A 651 6.50 -2.95 11.86
N PRO A 652 6.12 -2.29 12.99
CA PRO A 652 6.03 -2.94 14.30
C PRO A 652 4.64 -3.49 14.67
N SER A 653 3.86 -4.07 13.74
CA SER A 653 2.53 -4.59 14.08
C SER A 653 2.17 -5.96 13.49
N LEU A 654 1.20 -6.60 14.13
CA LEU A 654 0.75 -7.99 13.96
C LEU A 654 0.06 -8.26 12.62
N MET A 655 -0.35 -7.21 11.92
CA MET A 655 -1.07 -7.29 10.65
C MET A 655 -0.15 -7.05 9.44
N GLY A 656 1.11 -6.67 9.67
CA GLY A 656 2.16 -6.52 8.64
C GLY A 656 1.70 -5.72 7.42
N ALA A 657 1.74 -6.37 6.26
CA ALA A 657 1.34 -5.79 4.98
C ALA A 657 -0.18 -5.48 4.86
N LEU A 658 -1.02 -5.90 5.80
CA LEU A 658 -2.49 -5.74 5.77
C LEU A 658 -3.00 -4.60 6.68
N GLU A 659 -2.10 -3.74 7.14
CA GLU A 659 -2.43 -2.64 8.04
C GLU A 659 -3.23 -1.51 7.38
N GLY A 660 -3.90 -0.69 8.19
CA GLY A 660 -4.44 0.58 7.69
C GLY A 660 -5.59 0.47 6.69
N ALA A 661 -6.32 -0.65 6.67
CA ALA A 661 -7.57 -0.72 5.90
C ALA A 661 -8.55 0.35 6.36
N GLY A 662 -9.40 0.86 5.45
CA GLY A 662 -10.43 1.84 5.81
C GLY A 662 -11.36 1.33 6.92
N ILE A 663 -11.76 0.06 6.84
CA ILE A 663 -12.42 -0.66 7.92
C ILE A 663 -11.76 -2.03 8.08
N THR A 664 -11.12 -2.28 9.22
CA THR A 664 -10.63 -3.60 9.62
C THR A 664 -11.61 -4.25 10.60
N VAL A 665 -12.11 -5.43 10.27
CA VAL A 665 -13.01 -6.22 11.11
C VAL A 665 -12.19 -7.29 11.83
N LEU A 666 -12.20 -7.23 13.16
CA LEU A 666 -11.54 -8.19 14.05
C LEU A 666 -12.61 -8.83 14.94
N ALA A 667 -12.61 -10.15 15.07
CA ALA A 667 -13.70 -10.83 15.76
C ALA A 667 -13.22 -11.99 16.63
N LYS A 668 -14.11 -12.43 17.54
CA LYS A 668 -13.91 -13.60 18.39
C LYS A 668 -14.66 -14.81 17.81
N GLY A 669 -13.96 -15.94 17.67
CA GLY A 669 -14.49 -17.15 17.04
C GLY A 669 -14.15 -18.47 17.75
N ALA A 670 -13.26 -18.45 18.74
CA ALA A 670 -12.84 -19.64 19.48
C ALA A 670 -13.10 -19.53 21.00
N ASP A 671 -13.40 -20.66 21.62
CA ASP A 671 -13.40 -20.85 23.06
C ASP A 671 -12.24 -21.77 23.46
N PHE A 672 -11.25 -21.20 24.14
CA PHE A 672 -10.05 -21.89 24.62
C PHE A 672 -10.26 -22.65 25.94
N HIS A 673 -11.45 -22.54 26.57
CA HIS A 673 -11.75 -23.19 27.86
C HIS A 673 -10.75 -22.85 28.98
N GLY A 674 -10.17 -21.65 28.92
CA GLY A 674 -9.17 -21.17 29.88
C GLY A 674 -7.73 -21.64 29.63
N ALA A 675 -7.46 -22.36 28.53
CA ALA A 675 -6.12 -22.68 28.10
C ALA A 675 -5.40 -21.46 27.47
N ASN A 676 -4.07 -21.47 27.46
CA ASN A 676 -3.27 -20.39 26.88
C ASN A 676 -3.27 -20.47 25.33
N PRO A 677 -3.86 -19.52 24.60
CA PRO A 677 -3.89 -19.52 23.14
C PRO A 677 -2.53 -19.19 22.49
N PHE A 678 -1.56 -18.72 23.28
CA PHE A 678 -0.19 -18.38 22.87
C PHE A 678 0.84 -19.36 23.45
N ASP A 679 0.49 -20.63 23.63
CA ASP A 679 1.45 -21.65 24.07
C ASP A 679 2.57 -21.81 23.01
N PRO A 680 3.83 -21.43 23.30
CA PRO A 680 4.91 -21.46 22.32
C PRO A 680 5.26 -22.90 21.89
N THR A 681 4.85 -23.92 22.65
CA THR A 681 5.11 -25.32 22.30
C THR A 681 4.20 -25.86 21.21
N LEU A 682 3.12 -25.13 20.88
CA LEU A 682 2.12 -25.54 19.89
C LEU A 682 2.40 -24.97 18.49
N LEU A 683 3.46 -24.18 18.31
CA LEU A 683 3.86 -23.57 17.04
C LEU A 683 2.69 -22.88 16.32
N ALA A 684 2.08 -21.88 16.96
CA ALA A 684 0.85 -21.21 16.52
C ALA A 684 -0.40 -22.11 16.48
N GLY A 685 -0.34 -23.37 16.89
CA GLY A 685 -1.52 -24.20 17.14
C GLY A 685 -2.38 -23.67 18.30
N PHE A 686 -3.68 -23.91 18.23
CA PHE A 686 -4.55 -23.72 19.39
C PHE A 686 -4.45 -24.90 20.37
N PRO A 687 -4.66 -24.67 21.68
CA PRO A 687 -4.70 -25.74 22.67
C PRO A 687 -5.70 -26.85 22.32
N THR A 688 -5.34 -28.10 22.63
CA THR A 688 -6.26 -29.24 22.49
C THR A 688 -7.54 -29.00 23.27
N GLY A 689 -8.69 -29.25 22.64
CA GLY A 689 -10.01 -29.04 23.23
C GLY A 689 -10.61 -27.66 22.97
N THR A 690 -9.88 -26.75 22.30
CA THR A 690 -10.45 -25.49 21.78
C THR A 690 -11.62 -25.79 20.85
N THR A 691 -12.72 -25.05 20.98
CA THR A 691 -13.95 -25.24 20.18
C THR A 691 -14.38 -23.96 19.48
N LEU A 692 -15.04 -24.07 18.33
CA LEU A 692 -15.67 -22.94 17.64
C LEU A 692 -16.80 -22.34 18.48
N LEU A 693 -16.91 -21.01 18.46
CA LEU A 693 -18.08 -20.31 18.97
C LEU A 693 -19.27 -20.55 18.04
N THR A 694 -20.40 -20.92 18.63
CA THR A 694 -21.65 -21.15 17.90
C THR A 694 -22.75 -20.24 18.44
N ALA A 695 -23.91 -20.21 17.79
CA ALA A 695 -25.09 -19.52 18.33
C ALA A 695 -25.46 -19.98 19.75
N GLY A 696 -25.12 -21.23 20.12
CA GLY A 696 -25.30 -21.74 21.49
C GLY A 696 -24.35 -21.13 22.52
N SER A 697 -23.14 -20.74 22.11
CA SER A 697 -22.12 -20.12 22.97
C SER A 697 -22.50 -18.71 23.42
N CYS A 698 -23.43 -18.06 22.71
CA CYS A 698 -23.84 -16.69 22.90
C CYS A 698 -24.78 -16.45 24.09
N GLY A 699 -25.28 -17.52 24.71
CA GLY A 699 -26.37 -17.48 25.70
C GLY A 699 -27.74 -17.22 25.05
N SER A 700 -28.82 -17.36 25.83
CA SER A 700 -30.18 -17.10 25.32
C SER A 700 -30.39 -15.60 25.11
N ASN A 701 -30.93 -15.18 23.94
CA ASN A 701 -31.28 -13.80 23.65
C ASN A 701 -32.47 -13.33 24.54
N THR A 702 -32.19 -13.02 25.80
CA THR A 702 -33.14 -12.66 26.86
C THR A 702 -32.54 -11.53 27.70
N ALA A 703 -33.36 -10.84 28.50
CA ALA A 703 -32.88 -9.71 29.32
C ALA A 703 -31.91 -10.11 30.46
N THR A 704 -31.82 -11.40 30.83
CA THR A 704 -31.10 -11.87 32.03
C THR A 704 -29.88 -12.74 31.75
N ALA A 705 -29.77 -13.33 30.55
CA ALA A 705 -28.61 -14.11 30.16
C ALA A 705 -27.52 -13.18 29.59
N ARG A 706 -26.28 -13.32 30.08
CA ARG A 706 -25.14 -12.52 29.63
C ARG A 706 -24.40 -13.25 28.52
N ASN A 707 -24.22 -12.61 27.36
CA ASN A 707 -23.33 -13.13 26.31
C ASN A 707 -21.87 -13.00 26.80
N PRO A 708 -21.13 -14.12 26.95
CA PRO A 708 -19.75 -14.09 27.43
C PRO A 708 -18.75 -13.62 26.36
N PHE A 709 -19.15 -13.57 25.08
CA PHE A 709 -18.30 -13.23 23.94
C PHE A 709 -18.88 -12.02 23.19
N PRO A 710 -18.76 -10.80 23.74
CA PRO A 710 -19.39 -9.60 23.17
C PRO A 710 -18.82 -9.20 21.80
N SER A 711 -17.59 -9.59 21.46
CA SER A 711 -16.92 -9.38 20.17
C SER A 711 -17.17 -10.50 19.15
N SER A 712 -18.00 -11.51 19.46
CA SER A 712 -18.32 -12.56 18.51
C SER A 712 -19.45 -12.14 17.57
N PHE A 713 -19.16 -12.14 16.27
CA PHE A 713 -20.11 -11.80 15.20
C PHE A 713 -21.15 -12.91 14.98
N GLN A 714 -20.87 -14.14 15.43
CA GLN A 714 -21.87 -15.20 15.49
C GLN A 714 -23.00 -14.89 16.49
N CYS A 715 -22.72 -14.07 17.50
CA CYS A 715 -23.64 -13.82 18.61
C CYS A 715 -24.53 -12.61 18.43
N ASN A 716 -24.04 -11.59 17.74
CA ASN A 716 -24.78 -10.37 17.55
C ASN A 716 -24.72 -9.95 16.09
N PRO A 717 -25.71 -9.19 15.63
CA PRO A 717 -25.68 -8.73 14.27
C PRO A 717 -24.61 -7.69 13.98
N SER A 718 -24.16 -7.70 12.73
CA SER A 718 -23.16 -6.78 12.22
C SER A 718 -23.42 -6.45 10.76
N SER A 719 -23.25 -5.18 10.41
CA SER A 719 -23.27 -4.74 9.02
C SER A 719 -22.37 -3.54 8.82
N ILE A 720 -21.82 -3.43 7.62
CA ILE A 720 -21.27 -2.21 7.03
C ILE A 720 -22.24 -1.86 5.91
N ASP A 721 -22.93 -0.72 6.01
CA ASP A 721 -24.00 -0.36 5.06
C ASP A 721 -23.99 1.12 4.65
N GLY A 722 -24.06 1.40 3.36
CA GLY A 722 -24.35 2.77 2.88
C GLY A 722 -23.23 3.77 3.14
N LEU A 723 -21.97 3.35 3.09
CA LEU A 723 -20.78 4.19 3.31
C LEU A 723 -19.94 4.30 2.03
N SER A 724 -19.28 5.44 1.84
CA SER A 724 -18.11 5.48 0.95
C SER A 724 -16.85 5.17 1.74
N ILE A 725 -15.98 4.30 1.23
CA ILE A 725 -14.66 4.00 1.79
C ILE A 725 -13.60 4.27 0.72
N THR A 726 -12.71 5.20 0.99
CA THR A 726 -11.74 5.68 0.00
C THR A 726 -10.40 6.08 0.60
N ASN A 727 -9.38 6.16 -0.25
CA ASN A 727 -8.07 6.73 0.05
C ASN A 727 -7.29 5.96 1.14
N SER A 728 -7.51 4.64 1.23
CA SER A 728 -6.61 3.73 1.93
C SER A 728 -5.38 3.47 1.08
N SER A 729 -4.18 3.70 1.63
CA SER A 729 -2.92 3.65 0.87
C SER A 729 -1.81 2.79 1.51
N GLN A 730 -2.05 2.15 2.67
CA GLN A 730 -1.03 1.34 3.39
C GLN A 730 -1.36 -0.15 3.49
N GLY A 731 -1.75 -0.80 2.39
CA GLY A 731 -1.74 -2.26 2.31
C GLY A 731 -3.00 -2.99 2.78
N GLY A 732 -3.82 -2.40 3.66
CA GLY A 732 -5.07 -3.03 4.12
C GLY A 732 -6.28 -2.89 3.19
N GLY A 733 -6.23 -2.03 2.16
CA GLY A 733 -7.33 -1.82 1.21
C GLY A 733 -8.55 -1.11 1.83
N GLY A 734 -9.72 -1.27 1.22
CA GLY A 734 -10.97 -0.63 1.66
C GLY A 734 -11.57 -1.27 2.92
N ILE A 735 -12.01 -2.51 2.83
CA ILE A 735 -12.57 -3.29 3.95
C ILE A 735 -11.79 -4.60 4.09
N PHE A 736 -11.22 -4.85 5.26
CA PHE A 736 -10.53 -6.09 5.56
C PHE A 736 -11.22 -6.85 6.69
N VAL A 737 -11.75 -8.04 6.39
CA VAL A 737 -12.31 -8.97 7.37
C VAL A 737 -11.28 -10.05 7.67
N HIS A 738 -10.56 -9.94 8.79
CA HIS A 738 -9.47 -10.85 9.15
C HIS A 738 -9.95 -12.29 9.34
N GLY A 739 -10.75 -12.53 10.38
CA GLY A 739 -11.27 -13.85 10.72
C GLY A 739 -12.48 -13.74 11.65
N TRP A 740 -13.28 -14.79 11.70
CA TRP A 740 -14.46 -14.91 12.59
C TRP A 740 -15.58 -13.90 12.31
N GLY A 741 -15.58 -13.28 11.13
CA GLY A 741 -16.56 -12.31 10.65
C GLY A 741 -17.91 -12.93 10.28
N HIS A 742 -18.45 -13.81 11.12
CA HIS A 742 -19.64 -14.60 10.80
C HIS A 742 -20.90 -13.74 10.62
N ASN A 743 -21.67 -14.03 9.58
CA ASN A 743 -22.95 -13.40 9.23
C ASN A 743 -22.84 -11.88 9.03
N LEU A 744 -21.65 -11.38 8.71
CA LEU A 744 -21.42 -9.98 8.39
C LEU A 744 -22.06 -9.65 7.04
N GLN A 745 -22.84 -8.57 7.01
CA GLN A 745 -23.33 -7.96 5.79
C GLN A 745 -22.42 -6.77 5.41
N ILE A 746 -21.96 -6.73 4.16
CA ILE A 746 -21.26 -5.59 3.56
C ILE A 746 -22.10 -5.17 2.37
N ALA A 747 -22.82 -4.06 2.49
CA ALA A 747 -23.86 -3.76 1.52
C ALA A 747 -24.00 -2.27 1.21
N ASN A 748 -24.43 -1.97 -0.01
CA ASN A 748 -24.76 -0.60 -0.40
C ASN A 748 -23.58 0.39 -0.27
N ASP A 749 -22.34 -0.11 -0.21
CA ASP A 749 -21.15 0.70 -0.01
C ASP A 749 -20.53 1.14 -1.35
N ARG A 750 -19.83 2.27 -1.35
CA ARG A 750 -18.98 2.74 -2.44
C ARG A 750 -17.51 2.65 -2.03
N ILE A 751 -16.80 1.66 -2.56
CA ILE A 751 -15.42 1.33 -2.21
C ILE A 751 -14.55 1.66 -3.41
N TYR A 752 -13.78 2.75 -3.33
CA TYR A 752 -13.03 3.26 -4.46
C TYR A 752 -11.75 4.02 -4.10
N ASN A 753 -10.79 4.07 -5.02
CA ASN A 753 -9.50 4.74 -4.84
C ASN A 753 -8.79 4.22 -3.57
N ASN A 754 -8.81 2.90 -3.36
CA ASN A 754 -8.05 2.24 -2.30
C ASN A 754 -6.93 1.40 -2.92
N SER A 755 -5.83 1.25 -2.18
CA SER A 755 -4.71 0.38 -2.51
C SER A 755 -4.44 -0.55 -1.33
N GLY A 756 -4.30 -1.84 -1.61
CA GLY A 756 -3.95 -2.85 -0.61
C GLY A 756 -2.99 -3.89 -1.16
N THR A 757 -2.35 -4.67 -0.29
CA THR A 757 -1.39 -5.72 -0.66
C THR A 757 -2.10 -7.02 -1.07
N LEU A 758 -3.13 -7.43 -0.34
CA LEU A 758 -3.97 -8.60 -0.67
C LEU A 758 -5.19 -8.24 -1.55
N SER A 759 -5.83 -7.11 -1.26
CA SER A 759 -6.95 -6.60 -2.05
C SER A 759 -7.07 -5.10 -1.91
N GLY A 760 -7.40 -4.41 -3.00
CA GLY A 760 -7.68 -2.98 -2.97
C GLY A 760 -9.04 -2.65 -2.36
N GLY A 761 -10.09 -3.40 -2.74
CA GLY A 761 -11.45 -3.15 -2.28
C GLY A 761 -11.81 -3.89 -1.00
N ILE A 762 -12.32 -5.13 -1.11
CA ILE A 762 -12.76 -5.95 0.03
C ILE A 762 -11.89 -7.21 0.14
N SER A 763 -11.35 -7.48 1.32
CA SER A 763 -10.75 -8.78 1.64
C SER A 763 -11.53 -9.51 2.72
N VAL A 764 -11.80 -10.80 2.53
CA VAL A 764 -12.40 -11.70 3.52
C VAL A 764 -11.47 -12.89 3.76
N GLY A 765 -10.93 -13.00 4.97
CA GLY A 765 -9.84 -13.91 5.28
C GLY A 765 -8.48 -13.32 4.92
N GLN A 766 -7.43 -14.10 5.16
CA GLN A 766 -6.05 -13.76 4.88
C GLN A 766 -5.45 -14.72 3.84
N GLY A 767 -4.31 -14.35 3.24
CA GLY A 767 -3.69 -15.08 2.13
C GLY A 767 -3.09 -16.44 2.47
N GLU A 768 -3.05 -16.83 3.75
CA GLU A 768 -2.44 -18.07 4.24
C GLU A 768 -3.34 -19.30 4.11
N TYR A 769 -2.71 -20.47 3.87
CA TYR A 769 -3.40 -21.75 3.68
C TYR A 769 -3.17 -22.67 4.87
N PRO A 770 -4.18 -22.85 5.76
CA PRO A 770 -4.11 -23.90 6.77
C PRO A 770 -4.15 -25.30 6.14
N PRO A 771 -3.65 -26.35 6.85
CA PRO A 771 -3.81 -27.74 6.43
C PRO A 771 -5.27 -28.20 6.45
N SER A 772 -5.64 -29.13 5.54
CA SER A 772 -7.01 -29.65 5.42
C SER A 772 -7.62 -30.21 6.71
N TYR A 773 -8.89 -29.87 6.93
CA TYR A 773 -9.74 -30.54 7.90
C TYR A 773 -10.43 -31.76 7.31
N LEU A 774 -9.90 -32.95 7.59
CA LEU A 774 -10.43 -34.20 7.05
C LEU A 774 -11.36 -34.90 8.04
N ALA A 775 -12.54 -35.30 7.58
CA ALA A 775 -13.51 -36.04 8.39
C ALA A 775 -12.91 -37.37 8.90
N GLY A 776 -12.87 -37.52 10.23
CA GLY A 776 -12.33 -38.70 10.92
C GLY A 776 -10.81 -38.68 11.12
N SER A 777 -10.10 -37.62 10.72
CA SER A 777 -8.65 -37.50 10.95
C SER A 777 -8.32 -37.09 12.38
N ALA A 778 -7.31 -37.76 12.96
CA ALA A 778 -6.74 -37.41 14.27
C ALA A 778 -5.69 -36.28 14.18
N THR A 779 -5.31 -35.85 12.99
CA THR A 779 -4.31 -34.79 12.75
C THR A 779 -4.93 -33.40 12.55
N ASN A 780 -6.25 -33.28 12.60
CA ASN A 780 -6.93 -31.99 12.45
C ASN A 780 -6.52 -31.04 13.59
N ALA A 781 -6.09 -29.84 13.23
CA ALA A 781 -5.85 -28.76 14.20
C ALA A 781 -7.14 -28.35 14.91
N ALA A 782 -7.02 -27.87 16.15
CA ALA A 782 -8.14 -27.21 16.83
C ALA A 782 -8.40 -25.83 16.17
N PRO A 783 -9.66 -25.35 16.09
CA PRO A 783 -10.85 -25.84 16.78
C PRO A 783 -11.70 -26.86 16.01
N GLY A 784 -11.24 -27.30 14.83
CA GLY A 784 -11.98 -28.18 13.93
C GLY A 784 -13.04 -27.45 13.08
N SER A 785 -13.90 -28.22 12.42
CA SER A 785 -14.92 -27.71 11.50
C SER A 785 -16.28 -27.48 12.17
N CYS A 786 -17.06 -26.52 11.65
CA CYS A 786 -18.45 -26.30 12.02
C CYS A 786 -19.42 -27.33 11.42
N LEU A 787 -18.97 -28.19 10.50
CA LEU A 787 -19.74 -29.30 9.96
C LEU A 787 -19.10 -30.64 10.31
N SER A 788 -19.86 -31.72 10.16
CA SER A 788 -19.37 -33.09 10.38
C SER A 788 -19.83 -34.02 9.26
N SER A 789 -19.04 -35.05 8.98
CA SER A 789 -19.35 -36.10 8.01
C SER A 789 -18.87 -37.45 8.51
N SER A 790 -19.60 -38.51 8.14
CA SER A 790 -19.18 -39.90 8.35
C SER A 790 -18.37 -40.47 7.19
N VAL A 791 -18.13 -39.67 6.15
CA VAL A 791 -17.34 -40.07 4.97
C VAL A 791 -15.87 -39.80 5.28
N THR A 792 -15.11 -40.85 5.50
CA THR A 792 -13.67 -40.78 5.78
C THR A 792 -12.93 -39.99 4.69
N ASN A 793 -12.01 -39.12 5.09
CA ASN A 793 -11.20 -38.26 4.21
C ASN A 793 -11.99 -37.21 3.42
N LEU A 794 -13.29 -37.02 3.68
CA LEU A 794 -14.00 -35.87 3.14
C LEU A 794 -13.47 -34.59 3.80
N GLN A 795 -12.97 -33.66 3.02
CA GLN A 795 -12.58 -32.35 3.54
C GLN A 795 -13.80 -31.55 3.98
N LEU A 796 -13.75 -30.98 5.18
CA LEU A 796 -14.78 -30.18 5.82
C LEU A 796 -14.43 -28.68 5.77
N PRO A 797 -15.40 -27.77 5.88
CA PRO A 797 -15.13 -26.32 5.89
C PRO A 797 -14.28 -25.90 7.09
N TYR A 798 -13.48 -24.85 6.91
CA TYR A 798 -12.65 -24.27 7.98
C TYR A 798 -13.47 -23.45 8.98
N CYS A 799 -14.53 -22.82 8.50
CA CYS A 799 -15.45 -22.00 9.26
C CYS A 799 -14.76 -20.81 9.93
N HIS A 800 -13.80 -20.19 9.25
CA HIS A 800 -13.12 -18.98 9.70
C HIS A 800 -14.04 -17.77 9.53
N ASN A 801 -14.62 -17.57 8.34
CA ASN A 801 -15.65 -16.59 8.09
C ASN A 801 -16.88 -17.32 7.55
N LEU A 802 -18.06 -17.15 8.17
CA LEU A 802 -19.26 -17.92 7.80
C LEU A 802 -20.34 -16.98 7.29
N ASN A 803 -20.95 -17.28 6.14
CA ASN A 803 -22.10 -16.53 5.63
C ASN A 803 -21.86 -15.02 5.49
N VAL A 804 -20.65 -14.59 5.11
CA VAL A 804 -20.38 -13.19 4.77
C VAL A 804 -21.16 -12.85 3.51
N ASN A 805 -21.96 -11.79 3.55
CA ASN A 805 -22.87 -11.40 2.47
C ASN A 805 -22.49 -10.02 1.94
N MET A 806 -21.91 -9.99 0.74
CA MET A 806 -21.45 -8.79 0.05
C MET A 806 -22.39 -8.47 -1.11
N HIS A 807 -23.18 -7.40 -0.99
CA HIS A 807 -24.19 -7.10 -2.02
C HIS A 807 -24.50 -5.62 -2.26
N ASN A 808 -24.91 -5.30 -3.48
CA ASN A 808 -25.25 -3.92 -3.87
C ASN A 808 -24.10 -2.92 -3.68
N ASN A 809 -22.85 -3.39 -3.66
CA ASN A 809 -21.69 -2.53 -3.51
C ASN A 809 -21.20 -2.01 -4.86
N TYR A 810 -20.71 -0.79 -4.87
CA TYR A 810 -19.92 -0.19 -5.94
C TYR A 810 -18.44 -0.33 -5.58
N ILE A 811 -17.76 -1.28 -6.24
CA ILE A 811 -16.36 -1.61 -5.97
C ILE A 811 -15.58 -1.25 -7.23
N ALA A 812 -15.01 -0.06 -7.26
CA ALA A 812 -14.39 0.44 -8.47
C ALA A 812 -13.05 1.11 -8.22
N ILE A 813 -12.16 1.04 -9.21
CA ILE A 813 -10.88 1.77 -9.20
C ILE A 813 -10.11 1.58 -7.89
N ASN A 814 -10.00 0.33 -7.44
CA ASN A 814 -9.09 -0.07 -6.36
C ASN A 814 -7.93 -0.89 -6.93
N ALA A 815 -6.77 -0.81 -6.28
CA ALA A 815 -5.56 -1.53 -6.66
C ALA A 815 -5.11 -2.54 -5.60
N SER A 816 -4.72 -3.72 -6.06
CA SER A 816 -4.00 -4.72 -5.28
C SER A 816 -2.54 -4.75 -5.73
N THR A 817 -1.61 -4.27 -4.91
CA THR A 817 -0.20 -4.02 -5.27
C THR A 817 0.77 -5.11 -4.84
N GLY A 818 0.32 -6.10 -4.06
CA GLY A 818 1.14 -7.22 -3.59
C GLY A 818 2.13 -6.81 -2.49
N ASP A 819 2.56 -7.81 -1.71
CA ASP A 819 3.92 -8.07 -1.16
C ASP A 819 3.85 -9.13 -0.01
N GLU A 820 4.91 -9.93 0.14
CA GLU A 820 5.29 -10.97 1.12
C GLU A 820 4.39 -12.20 1.37
N LEU A 821 3.07 -12.12 1.50
CA LEU A 821 2.26 -13.31 1.88
C LEU A 821 2.11 -14.36 0.77
N PHE A 822 2.31 -13.94 -0.49
CA PHE A 822 2.22 -14.79 -1.66
C PHE A 822 3.62 -14.86 -2.25
N SER A 823 4.40 -15.87 -1.84
CA SER A 823 5.80 -16.03 -2.24
C SER A 823 5.98 -16.35 -3.73
N ALA A 824 4.98 -16.09 -4.59
CA ALA A 824 4.87 -16.66 -5.93
C ALA A 824 3.82 -16.03 -6.88
N THR A 825 2.77 -15.37 -6.37
CA THR A 825 1.95 -14.46 -7.18
C THR A 825 1.77 -13.13 -6.44
N PRO A 826 2.24 -12.00 -6.98
CA PRO A 826 2.25 -10.74 -6.25
C PRO A 826 0.82 -10.19 -6.22
N ALA A 827 0.09 -10.38 -5.11
CA ALA A 827 -1.26 -9.85 -4.81
C ALA A 827 -2.48 -10.74 -5.12
N GLY A 828 -3.52 -10.60 -4.28
CA GLY A 828 -4.89 -11.05 -4.59
C GLY A 828 -5.64 -10.03 -5.45
N ALA A 829 -6.98 -10.07 -5.47
CA ALA A 829 -7.73 -9.26 -6.42
C ALA A 829 -7.81 -7.77 -6.11
N GLY A 830 -7.75 -6.94 -7.16
CA GLY A 830 -7.92 -5.49 -7.08
C GLY A 830 -9.24 -5.09 -6.43
N GLY A 831 -10.34 -5.70 -6.86
CA GLY A 831 -11.67 -5.44 -6.32
C GLY A 831 -11.96 -6.22 -5.03
N VAL A 832 -12.08 -7.55 -5.10
CA VAL A 832 -12.47 -8.37 -3.94
C VAL A 832 -11.70 -9.68 -3.86
N SER A 833 -11.06 -9.95 -2.73
CA SER A 833 -10.43 -11.24 -2.41
C SER A 833 -11.24 -11.98 -1.35
N VAL A 834 -11.59 -13.24 -1.64
CA VAL A 834 -12.19 -14.18 -0.69
C VAL A 834 -11.21 -15.32 -0.49
N CYS A 835 -10.65 -15.40 0.71
CA CYS A 835 -9.59 -16.35 1.05
C CYS A 835 -10.13 -17.59 1.77
N THR A 836 -9.23 -18.57 1.99
CA THR A 836 -9.51 -19.86 2.64
C THR A 836 -10.38 -19.73 3.88
N GLY A 837 -11.41 -20.58 3.96
CA GLY A 837 -12.30 -20.65 5.11
C GLY A 837 -13.37 -19.57 5.19
N SER A 838 -13.60 -18.86 4.08
CA SER A 838 -14.75 -17.98 3.88
C SER A 838 -15.99 -18.75 3.45
N ASP A 839 -16.39 -19.74 4.25
CA ASP A 839 -17.43 -20.67 3.87
C ASP A 839 -18.83 -20.01 3.79
N PHE A 840 -19.58 -20.40 2.76
CA PHE A 840 -20.93 -19.96 2.42
C PHE A 840 -21.05 -18.46 2.15
N TYR A 841 -19.97 -17.83 1.67
CA TYR A 841 -20.00 -16.43 1.27
C TYR A 841 -20.99 -16.20 0.11
N LYS A 842 -21.55 -14.99 0.07
CA LYS A 842 -22.39 -14.51 -1.02
C LYS A 842 -21.85 -13.22 -1.57
N PHE A 843 -21.75 -13.15 -2.88
CA PHE A 843 -21.31 -11.98 -3.62
C PHE A 843 -22.32 -11.70 -4.73
N ASN A 844 -23.28 -10.81 -4.46
CA ASN A 844 -24.40 -10.63 -5.37
C ASN A 844 -24.82 -9.18 -5.63
N GLN A 845 -25.25 -8.88 -6.86
CA GLN A 845 -25.73 -7.56 -7.26
C GLN A 845 -24.69 -6.43 -7.08
N ASN A 846 -23.40 -6.74 -7.15
CA ASN A 846 -22.32 -5.76 -7.05
C ASN A 846 -21.94 -5.19 -8.42
N TRP A 847 -21.45 -3.96 -8.40
CA TRP A 847 -20.84 -3.27 -9.53
C TRP A 847 -19.32 -3.23 -9.32
N VAL A 848 -18.60 -4.12 -10.00
CA VAL A 848 -17.15 -4.30 -9.89
C VAL A 848 -16.49 -3.76 -11.14
N CYS A 849 -15.83 -2.60 -11.08
CA CYS A 849 -15.35 -1.94 -12.29
C CYS A 849 -13.97 -1.32 -12.19
N GLY A 850 -13.12 -1.52 -13.22
CA GLY A 850 -11.88 -0.76 -13.35
C GLY A 850 -10.90 -1.00 -12.21
N ASN A 851 -10.99 -2.13 -11.50
CA ASN A 851 -10.02 -2.47 -10.46
C ASN A 851 -8.75 -3.05 -11.10
N LEU A 852 -7.62 -2.81 -10.44
CA LEU A 852 -6.29 -3.24 -10.86
C LEU A 852 -5.75 -4.29 -9.89
N SER A 853 -5.24 -5.40 -10.39
CA SER A 853 -4.36 -6.29 -9.63
C SER A 853 -3.00 -6.35 -10.28
N THR A 854 -1.97 -6.27 -9.46
CA THR A 854 -0.58 -6.52 -9.85
C THR A 854 -0.23 -8.01 -9.88
N GLY A 855 -1.18 -8.86 -9.48
CA GLY A 855 -1.11 -10.31 -9.52
C GLY A 855 -2.35 -10.87 -10.19
N ASP A 856 -2.85 -11.97 -9.67
CA ASP A 856 -4.03 -12.60 -10.22
C ASP A 856 -5.33 -11.95 -9.71
N GLY A 857 -6.37 -11.93 -10.55
CA GLY A 857 -7.70 -11.43 -10.20
C GLY A 857 -7.83 -9.92 -10.34
N GLY A 858 -8.28 -9.38 -11.46
CA GLY A 858 -8.53 -7.92 -11.53
C GLY A 858 -9.74 -7.52 -10.67
N GLY A 859 -10.90 -8.13 -10.95
CA GLY A 859 -12.17 -7.79 -10.32
C GLY A 859 -12.45 -8.54 -9.02
N PHE A 860 -12.45 -9.87 -9.08
CA PHE A 860 -12.77 -10.75 -7.95
C PHE A 860 -11.85 -11.99 -7.94
N ALA A 861 -11.38 -12.40 -6.77
CA ALA A 861 -10.66 -13.64 -6.58
C ALA A 861 -11.27 -14.48 -5.45
N HIS A 862 -11.61 -15.74 -5.75
CA HIS A 862 -11.72 -16.80 -4.74
C HIS A 862 -10.37 -17.51 -4.69
N ILE A 863 -9.73 -17.47 -3.54
CA ILE A 863 -8.40 -17.99 -3.32
C ILE A 863 -8.47 -18.96 -2.14
N GLY A 864 -8.06 -20.21 -2.34
CA GLY A 864 -8.16 -21.18 -1.25
C GLY A 864 -9.41 -22.03 -1.29
N PHE A 865 -9.56 -22.83 -0.24
CA PHE A 865 -10.70 -23.71 -0.06
C PHE A 865 -11.81 -23.02 0.72
N SER A 866 -12.99 -22.87 0.09
CA SER A 866 -14.21 -22.42 0.77
C SER A 866 -15.45 -23.18 0.29
N TYR A 867 -16.31 -23.59 1.22
CA TYR A 867 -17.56 -24.28 0.94
C TYR A 867 -18.64 -23.34 0.37
N GLY A 868 -19.36 -23.77 -0.65
CA GLY A 868 -20.68 -23.24 -1.00
C GLY A 868 -20.72 -21.75 -1.36
N GLY A 869 -19.66 -21.21 -1.95
CA GLY A 869 -19.62 -19.82 -2.43
C GLY A 869 -20.68 -19.54 -3.50
N ASP A 870 -21.25 -18.34 -3.48
CA ASP A 870 -22.32 -17.91 -4.40
C ASP A 870 -21.99 -16.54 -5.00
N ILE A 871 -21.74 -16.50 -6.30
CA ILE A 871 -21.38 -15.30 -7.07
C ILE A 871 -22.46 -15.06 -8.13
N GLU A 872 -23.39 -14.13 -7.88
CA GLU A 872 -24.53 -13.97 -8.77
C GLU A 872 -25.02 -12.54 -9.03
N HIS A 873 -25.54 -12.31 -10.25
CA HIS A 873 -26.14 -11.03 -10.65
C HIS A 873 -25.20 -9.82 -10.55
N ASN A 874 -23.88 -10.01 -10.64
CA ASN A 874 -22.90 -8.92 -10.60
C ASN A 874 -22.62 -8.37 -12.01
N SER A 875 -22.20 -7.10 -12.05
CA SER A 875 -21.55 -6.50 -13.22
C SER A 875 -20.05 -6.39 -12.96
N ILE A 876 -19.24 -7.11 -13.72
CA ILE A 876 -17.78 -7.20 -13.55
C ILE A 876 -17.13 -6.70 -14.83
N LEU A 877 -16.69 -5.45 -14.81
CA LEU A 877 -16.44 -4.63 -15.98
C LEU A 877 -15.02 -4.05 -15.98
N PHE A 878 -14.27 -4.21 -17.07
CA PHE A 878 -13.02 -3.47 -17.30
C PHE A 878 -11.99 -3.59 -16.16
N ASN A 879 -11.94 -4.71 -15.47
CA ASN A 879 -10.91 -4.96 -14.47
C ASN A 879 -9.64 -5.51 -15.16
N GLN A 880 -8.48 -5.20 -14.59
CA GLN A 880 -7.18 -5.52 -15.16
C GLN A 880 -6.34 -6.27 -14.13
N SER A 881 -5.73 -7.36 -14.58
CA SER A 881 -4.69 -8.10 -13.88
C SER A 881 -3.44 -7.96 -14.74
N THR A 882 -2.38 -7.36 -14.19
CA THR A 882 -1.15 -7.04 -14.94
C THR A 882 0.09 -7.06 -14.06
N ASN A 883 1.18 -7.60 -14.57
CA ASN A 883 2.49 -7.47 -13.94
C ASN A 883 3.56 -7.33 -15.03
N PRO A 884 4.50 -6.38 -14.90
CA PRO A 884 5.54 -6.17 -15.91
C PRO A 884 6.59 -7.30 -15.95
N THR A 885 6.67 -8.14 -14.91
CA THR A 885 7.73 -9.15 -14.75
C THR A 885 7.25 -10.60 -14.92
N ILE A 886 5.99 -10.89 -14.60
CA ILE A 886 5.42 -12.25 -14.67
C ILE A 886 4.02 -12.26 -15.29
N ALA A 887 3.56 -13.42 -15.74
CA ALA A 887 2.20 -13.57 -16.25
C ALA A 887 1.17 -13.46 -15.12
N THR A 888 0.09 -12.73 -15.37
CA THR A 888 -1.03 -12.58 -14.42
C THR A 888 -2.35 -12.98 -15.03
N ASN A 889 -3.29 -13.44 -14.21
CA ASN A 889 -4.41 -14.23 -14.68
C ASN A 889 -5.74 -13.83 -14.04
N GLY A 890 -6.85 -14.12 -14.72
CA GLY A 890 -8.18 -13.90 -14.16
C GLY A 890 -8.59 -12.41 -14.09
N GLY A 891 -8.55 -11.69 -15.21
CA GLY A 891 -8.86 -10.25 -15.25
C GLY A 891 -10.22 -9.90 -14.61
N GLY A 892 -11.28 -10.64 -14.96
CA GLY A 892 -12.61 -10.47 -14.35
C GLY A 892 -12.73 -11.23 -13.03
N LEU A 893 -12.74 -12.56 -13.12
CA LEU A 893 -12.78 -13.46 -11.97
C LEU A 893 -11.64 -14.48 -12.01
N LEU A 894 -10.97 -14.62 -10.88
CA LEU A 894 -10.04 -15.70 -10.58
C LEU A 894 -10.67 -16.64 -9.56
N ILE A 895 -10.60 -17.94 -9.82
CA ILE A 895 -10.98 -18.99 -8.88
C ILE A 895 -9.82 -19.97 -8.79
N MET A 896 -9.11 -19.99 -7.67
CA MET A 896 -7.91 -20.82 -7.51
C MET A 896 -7.81 -21.50 -6.14
N GLY A 897 -7.25 -22.71 -6.14
CA GLY A 897 -7.05 -23.50 -4.93
C GLY A 897 -5.92 -22.97 -4.04
N SER A 898 -4.72 -22.81 -4.57
CA SER A 898 -3.67 -22.00 -3.94
C SER A 898 -3.02 -21.15 -5.03
N PRO A 899 -2.31 -20.08 -4.65
CA PRO A 899 -1.42 -19.35 -5.53
C PRO A 899 -0.45 -20.33 -6.19
N ASP A 900 -0.03 -20.04 -7.43
CA ASP A 900 1.14 -20.69 -8.02
C ASP A 900 2.31 -20.59 -7.03
N VAL A 901 3.25 -21.55 -7.05
CA VAL A 901 4.52 -21.46 -6.31
C VAL A 901 5.61 -20.95 -7.25
N ASP A 902 6.47 -20.05 -6.77
CA ASP A 902 7.49 -19.38 -7.59
C ASP A 902 8.53 -20.41 -8.07
N PRO A 903 9.22 -20.16 -9.19
CA PRO A 903 10.33 -20.99 -9.60
C PRO A 903 11.40 -21.07 -8.49
N PRO A 904 12.00 -22.25 -8.28
CA PRO A 904 13.00 -22.44 -7.23
C PRO A 904 14.19 -21.49 -7.41
N CYS A 905 14.58 -20.85 -6.30
CA CYS A 905 15.72 -19.97 -6.18
C CYS A 905 17.02 -20.56 -6.76
N GLY A 906 17.91 -19.68 -7.21
CA GLY A 906 19.26 -20.03 -7.63
C GLY A 906 20.13 -20.65 -6.53
N THR A 907 21.33 -21.08 -6.92
CA THR A 907 22.24 -21.99 -6.19
C THR A 907 22.81 -21.51 -4.84
N GLN A 908 22.32 -20.42 -4.25
CA GLN A 908 22.65 -20.04 -2.88
C GLN A 908 21.44 -20.23 -1.99
N THR A 909 21.61 -21.07 -0.98
CA THR A 909 20.62 -21.49 0.01
C THR A 909 20.24 -20.29 0.87
N ASP A 910 19.27 -19.54 0.39
CA ASP A 910 18.39 -18.79 1.27
C ASP A 910 17.47 -19.80 1.98
N GLN A 911 17.34 -19.66 3.29
CA GLN A 911 16.62 -20.60 4.16
C GLN A 911 15.09 -20.46 3.99
N ASP A 912 14.67 -19.39 3.30
CA ASP A 912 13.28 -19.03 2.99
C ASP A 912 12.84 -19.55 1.61
N CYS A 913 13.76 -20.14 0.84
CA CYS A 913 13.43 -20.82 -0.40
C CYS A 913 12.83 -22.19 -0.11
N VAL A 914 11.59 -22.36 -0.58
CA VAL A 914 10.70 -23.54 -0.61
C VAL A 914 11.27 -24.80 0.07
N PRO A 915 10.58 -25.35 1.09
CA PRO A 915 11.04 -26.58 1.72
C PRO A 915 11.04 -27.73 0.68
N ALA A 916 11.96 -28.68 0.83
CA ALA A 916 12.25 -29.73 -0.15
C ALA A 916 11.00 -30.35 -0.81
N LEU A 917 11.06 -30.63 -2.12
CA LEU A 917 10.01 -31.33 -2.90
C LEU A 917 9.38 -32.47 -2.08
N GLY A 918 8.09 -32.34 -1.75
CA GLY A 918 7.33 -33.24 -0.88
C GLY A 918 7.01 -32.72 0.54
N SER A 919 7.37 -31.49 0.88
CA SER A 919 7.10 -30.87 2.19
C SER A 919 6.10 -29.70 2.18
N VAL A 920 5.80 -29.13 1.00
CA VAL A 920 4.60 -28.30 0.82
C VAL A 920 3.42 -29.27 0.68
N GLY A 921 2.48 -29.22 1.62
CA GLY A 921 1.25 -30.00 1.50
C GLY A 921 0.48 -29.59 0.24
N PRO A 922 -0.19 -30.52 -0.45
CA PRO A 922 -1.08 -30.16 -1.56
C PRO A 922 -2.07 -29.09 -1.10
N SER A 923 -2.37 -28.14 -1.98
CA SER A 923 -3.52 -27.25 -1.82
C SER A 923 -4.79 -28.11 -1.67
N ASP A 924 -5.81 -27.55 -1.05
CA ASP A 924 -7.07 -28.27 -0.85
C ASP A 924 -8.06 -28.05 -2.00
N GLY A 925 -7.66 -27.31 -3.04
CA GLY A 925 -8.52 -26.86 -4.12
C GLY A 925 -9.45 -25.73 -3.70
N VAL A 926 -10.45 -25.44 -4.53
CA VAL A 926 -11.39 -24.30 -4.35
C VAL A 926 -12.53 -24.61 -3.37
N GLY A 927 -12.79 -25.90 -3.12
CA GLY A 927 -13.90 -26.36 -2.30
C GLY A 927 -15.22 -26.59 -3.04
N PRO A 928 -16.19 -27.26 -2.39
CA PRO A 928 -17.39 -27.77 -3.05
C PRO A 928 -18.50 -26.72 -3.20
N GLY A 929 -19.26 -26.84 -4.30
CA GLY A 929 -20.54 -26.17 -4.47
C GLY A 929 -20.50 -24.69 -4.85
N LEU A 930 -19.40 -24.23 -5.46
CA LEU A 930 -19.30 -22.88 -6.01
C LEU A 930 -20.31 -22.65 -7.14
N LEU A 931 -21.11 -21.59 -7.01
CA LEU A 931 -22.07 -21.12 -8.01
C LEU A 931 -21.62 -19.78 -8.60
N ILE A 932 -21.55 -19.70 -9.92
CA ILE A 932 -21.36 -18.44 -10.67
C ILE A 932 -22.53 -18.28 -11.64
N ASN A 933 -23.46 -17.40 -11.30
CA ASN A 933 -24.78 -17.35 -11.93
C ASN A 933 -25.19 -15.95 -12.38
N ALA A 934 -25.68 -15.82 -13.62
CA ALA A 934 -26.32 -14.60 -14.11
C ALA A 934 -25.48 -13.30 -13.99
N ASN A 935 -24.16 -13.41 -14.11
CA ASN A 935 -23.25 -12.26 -14.10
C ASN A 935 -23.04 -11.69 -15.50
N LEU A 936 -22.80 -10.38 -15.58
CA LEU A 936 -22.22 -9.70 -16.73
C LEU A 936 -20.71 -9.57 -16.51
N ILE A 937 -19.89 -10.18 -17.38
CA ILE A 937 -18.43 -10.19 -17.26
C ILE A 937 -17.86 -9.66 -18.57
N MET A 938 -17.43 -8.39 -18.56
CA MET A 938 -17.16 -7.64 -19.78
C MET A 938 -15.87 -6.83 -19.75
N GLY A 939 -15.10 -6.90 -20.83
CA GLY A 939 -13.98 -5.98 -21.07
C GLY A 939 -12.81 -6.14 -20.10
N ASN A 940 -12.73 -7.25 -19.38
CA ASN A 940 -11.66 -7.50 -18.41
C ASN A 940 -10.41 -8.04 -19.12
N ALA A 941 -9.23 -7.72 -18.59
CA ALA A 941 -7.95 -8.15 -19.15
C ALA A 941 -7.07 -8.88 -18.13
N ALA A 942 -6.46 -9.97 -18.57
CA ALA A 942 -5.34 -10.64 -17.91
C ALA A 942 -4.11 -10.45 -18.80
N GLU A 943 -3.22 -9.53 -18.42
CA GLU A 943 -2.04 -9.17 -19.20
C GLU A 943 -0.96 -10.23 -19.03
N SER A 944 -0.53 -10.76 -20.18
CA SER A 944 0.41 -11.88 -20.30
C SER A 944 0.02 -13.24 -19.71
N GLY A 945 -1.14 -13.39 -19.05
CA GLY A 945 -1.64 -14.68 -18.55
C GLY A 945 -3.01 -15.11 -19.10
N SER A 946 -3.72 -15.98 -18.39
CA SER A 946 -4.89 -16.70 -18.88
C SER A 946 -6.20 -16.26 -18.22
N GLY A 947 -7.33 -16.48 -18.91
CA GLY A 947 -8.66 -16.28 -18.34
C GLY A 947 -9.05 -14.82 -18.16
N GLY A 948 -8.99 -14.01 -19.23
CA GLY A 948 -9.32 -12.58 -19.18
C GLY A 948 -10.69 -12.31 -18.53
N GLY A 949 -11.71 -13.09 -18.89
CA GLY A 949 -13.01 -13.08 -18.23
C GLY A 949 -13.02 -13.88 -16.94
N LEU A 950 -12.90 -15.21 -17.05
CA LEU A 950 -12.88 -16.13 -15.90
C LEU A 950 -11.74 -17.14 -16.02
N ARG A 951 -11.02 -17.35 -14.92
CA ARG A 951 -10.04 -18.44 -14.77
C ARG A 951 -10.38 -19.35 -13.60
N PHE A 952 -10.29 -20.65 -13.84
CA PHE A 952 -10.26 -21.67 -12.80
C PHE A 952 -8.93 -22.40 -12.84
N MET A 953 -8.31 -22.57 -11.67
CA MET A 953 -7.03 -23.26 -11.53
C MET A 953 -6.98 -24.07 -10.24
N GLY A 954 -6.82 -25.39 -10.36
CA GLY A 954 -6.23 -26.19 -9.29
C GLY A 954 -4.73 -25.93 -9.22
N SER A 955 -4.15 -25.94 -8.01
CA SER A 955 -2.70 -25.80 -7.84
C SER A 955 -1.96 -26.92 -8.60
N PRO A 956 -0.94 -26.61 -9.43
CA PRO A 956 -0.07 -27.63 -9.98
C PRO A 956 0.81 -28.22 -8.87
N ASP A 957 0.90 -29.55 -8.79
CA ASP A 957 2.05 -30.17 -8.13
C ASP A 957 3.25 -30.02 -9.09
N VAL A 958 4.35 -29.46 -8.60
CA VAL A 958 5.40 -28.87 -9.45
C VAL A 958 6.16 -29.94 -10.25
N ASP A 959 6.19 -29.81 -11.58
CA ASP A 959 7.32 -30.28 -12.39
C ASP A 959 8.34 -29.13 -12.50
N PRO A 960 9.60 -29.28 -12.04
CA PRO A 960 10.58 -28.21 -12.19
C PRO A 960 10.92 -27.98 -13.67
N PRO A 961 11.00 -26.71 -14.14
CA PRO A 961 11.37 -26.39 -15.52
C PRO A 961 12.81 -26.83 -15.81
N CYS A 962 12.97 -27.68 -16.83
CA CYS A 962 14.27 -28.25 -17.19
C CYS A 962 15.09 -27.25 -18.03
N GLY A 963 16.15 -26.69 -17.43
CA GLY A 963 17.19 -25.99 -18.19
C GLY A 963 17.93 -26.92 -19.16
N THR A 964 18.54 -26.34 -20.20
CA THR A 964 19.17 -26.99 -21.38
C THR A 964 20.38 -27.90 -21.12
N GLN A 965 20.65 -28.29 -19.87
CA GLN A 965 21.68 -29.27 -19.53
C GLN A 965 21.00 -30.57 -19.11
N THR A 966 21.49 -31.69 -19.61
CA THR A 966 20.97 -33.02 -19.29
C THR A 966 21.28 -33.35 -17.83
N ASP A 967 20.46 -32.86 -16.90
CA ASP A 967 20.56 -33.16 -15.48
C ASP A 967 19.72 -34.41 -15.15
N GLN A 968 20.34 -35.32 -14.41
CA GLN A 968 19.79 -36.60 -14.00
C GLN A 968 18.79 -36.46 -12.83
N ASP A 969 18.71 -35.25 -12.24
CA ASP A 969 17.84 -34.91 -11.10
C ASP A 969 16.50 -34.25 -11.51
N CYS A 970 16.28 -33.98 -12.81
CA CYS A 970 15.05 -33.34 -13.32
C CYS A 970 13.95 -34.32 -13.77
N VAL A 971 14.04 -35.59 -13.39
CA VAL A 971 12.91 -36.51 -13.51
C VAL A 971 12.47 -36.83 -12.10
N PRO A 972 11.38 -36.24 -11.59
CA PRO A 972 10.74 -36.72 -10.38
C PRO A 972 10.55 -38.24 -10.54
N ALA A 973 10.93 -39.04 -9.53
CA ALA A 973 10.74 -40.47 -9.61
C ALA A 973 9.28 -40.76 -9.98
N LEU A 974 9.01 -41.66 -10.94
CA LEU A 974 7.64 -42.02 -11.33
C LEU A 974 6.78 -42.30 -10.08
N GLY A 975 5.86 -41.36 -9.77
CA GLY A 975 5.01 -41.38 -8.56
C GLY A 975 5.36 -40.38 -7.46
N SER A 976 6.32 -39.45 -7.65
CA SER A 976 6.63 -38.38 -6.68
C SER A 976 5.97 -37.03 -6.98
N VAL A 977 5.30 -36.89 -8.14
CA VAL A 977 4.39 -35.77 -8.46
C VAL A 977 2.97 -36.31 -8.29
N GLY A 978 2.27 -35.80 -7.30
CA GLY A 978 0.84 -35.97 -7.09
C GLY A 978 0.02 -35.22 -8.16
N PRO A 979 -1.24 -35.59 -8.35
CA PRO A 979 -2.11 -34.91 -9.29
C PRO A 979 -2.63 -33.58 -8.70
N SER A 980 -3.03 -32.64 -9.56
CA SER A 980 -3.52 -31.32 -9.11
C SER A 980 -4.61 -31.37 -8.05
N ASP A 981 -4.71 -30.32 -7.25
CA ASP A 981 -5.69 -30.28 -6.16
C ASP A 981 -7.12 -29.95 -6.60
N GLY A 982 -7.28 -29.62 -7.88
CA GLY A 982 -8.58 -29.47 -8.51
C GLY A 982 -9.37 -28.23 -8.09
N VAL A 983 -10.56 -28.11 -8.65
CA VAL A 983 -11.47 -26.96 -8.43
C VAL A 983 -12.68 -27.30 -7.55
N GLY A 984 -12.67 -28.48 -6.93
CA GLY A 984 -13.76 -28.96 -6.08
C GLY A 984 -15.00 -29.49 -6.84
N PRO A 985 -15.91 -30.22 -6.16
CA PRO A 985 -17.07 -30.82 -6.77
C PRO A 985 -18.27 -29.86 -6.83
N GLY A 986 -19.04 -29.95 -7.92
CA GLY A 986 -20.28 -29.21 -8.07
C GLY A 986 -20.12 -27.75 -8.46
N LEU A 987 -19.01 -27.39 -9.12
CA LEU A 987 -18.83 -26.08 -9.76
C LEU A 987 -19.89 -25.89 -10.86
N LEU A 988 -20.68 -24.84 -10.75
CA LEU A 988 -21.71 -24.47 -11.73
C LEU A 988 -21.52 -23.04 -12.24
N ILE A 989 -21.24 -22.91 -13.53
CA ILE A 989 -21.19 -21.64 -14.27
C ILE A 989 -22.43 -21.55 -15.14
N ASN A 990 -23.43 -20.78 -14.69
CA ASN A 990 -24.76 -20.75 -15.31
C ASN A 990 -25.21 -19.35 -15.75
N ALA A 991 -25.78 -19.25 -16.94
CA ALA A 991 -26.52 -18.06 -17.39
C ALA A 991 -25.74 -16.73 -17.40
N ASN A 992 -24.40 -16.78 -17.48
CA ASN A 992 -23.55 -15.59 -17.53
C ASN A 992 -23.43 -15.06 -18.97
N LEU A 993 -23.25 -13.74 -19.09
CA LEU A 993 -22.81 -13.08 -20.31
C LEU A 993 -21.33 -12.71 -20.18
N ILE A 994 -20.47 -13.38 -20.96
CA ILE A 994 -19.02 -13.24 -20.93
C ILE A 994 -18.59 -12.63 -22.27
N MET A 995 -18.26 -11.33 -22.28
CA MET A 995 -18.07 -10.58 -23.53
C MET A 995 -16.85 -9.68 -23.55
N GLY A 996 -16.10 -9.68 -24.66
CA GLY A 996 -15.09 -8.64 -24.89
C GLY A 996 -13.88 -8.72 -23.97
N ASN A 997 -13.64 -9.86 -23.32
CA ASN A 997 -12.52 -10.02 -22.39
C ASN A 997 -11.25 -10.47 -23.15
N ALA A 998 -10.08 -10.14 -22.61
CA ALA A 998 -8.79 -10.37 -23.24
C ALA A 998 -7.84 -11.15 -22.30
N ALA A 999 -7.28 -12.26 -22.80
CA ALA A 999 -6.19 -12.97 -22.15
C ALA A 999 -4.84 -12.67 -22.83
N GLU A 1000 -4.70 -11.49 -23.44
CA GLU A 1000 -3.51 -11.01 -24.17
C GLU A 1000 -2.62 -12.09 -24.80
N SER A 1001 -1.49 -12.48 -24.21
CA SER A 1001 -0.61 -13.53 -24.73
C SER A 1001 -0.90 -14.95 -24.21
N GLY A 1002 -1.82 -15.12 -23.27
CA GLY A 1002 -2.22 -16.42 -22.72
C GLY A 1002 -3.48 -17.01 -23.35
N SER A 1003 -4.19 -17.82 -22.56
CA SER A 1003 -5.25 -18.73 -23.01
C SER A 1003 -6.62 -18.36 -22.43
N GLY A 1004 -7.70 -18.67 -23.14
CA GLY A 1004 -9.04 -18.63 -22.54
C GLY A 1004 -9.57 -17.21 -22.31
N GLY A 1005 -9.59 -16.35 -23.34
CA GLY A 1005 -10.04 -14.95 -23.24
C GLY A 1005 -11.37 -14.79 -22.49
N GLY A 1006 -12.36 -15.63 -22.81
CA GLY A 1006 -13.63 -15.71 -22.08
C GLY A 1006 -13.54 -16.57 -20.82
N LEU A 1007 -13.27 -17.86 -20.97
CA LEU A 1007 -13.21 -18.85 -19.88
C LEU A 1007 -12.00 -19.78 -20.03
N ARG A 1008 -11.23 -19.94 -18.96
CA ARG A 1008 -10.17 -20.95 -18.83
C ARG A 1008 -10.50 -21.92 -17.69
N LEU A 1009 -10.54 -23.21 -18.00
CA LEU A 1009 -10.57 -24.29 -17.01
C LEU A 1009 -9.23 -25.02 -17.05
N GLN A 1010 -8.46 -24.93 -15.97
CA GLN A 1010 -7.16 -25.56 -15.85
C GLN A 1010 -7.09 -26.38 -14.56
N HIS A 1011 -6.52 -27.59 -14.63
CA HIS A 1011 -6.31 -28.44 -13.46
C HIS A 1011 -7.62 -28.64 -12.67
N VAL A 1012 -8.72 -28.99 -13.36
CA VAL A 1012 -10.05 -29.13 -12.73
C VAL A 1012 -10.09 -30.38 -11.83
N ASN A 1013 -9.35 -31.41 -12.22
CA ASN A 1013 -9.30 -32.72 -11.58
C ASN A 1013 -7.86 -33.09 -11.22
N GLY A 1014 -7.72 -33.87 -10.15
CA GLY A 1014 -6.47 -34.56 -9.83
C GLY A 1014 -6.57 -35.41 -8.57
N SER A 1015 -6.41 -34.81 -7.38
CA SER A 1015 -6.38 -35.49 -6.08
C SER A 1015 -7.69 -36.24 -5.77
N ASP A 1016 -8.82 -35.76 -6.30
CA ASP A 1016 -10.12 -36.43 -6.27
C ASP A 1016 -10.13 -37.77 -7.01
N VAL A 1017 -9.43 -37.83 -8.15
CA VAL A 1017 -9.35 -39.05 -8.97
C VAL A 1017 -8.56 -40.14 -8.26
N ILE A 1018 -7.51 -39.78 -7.50
CA ILE A 1018 -6.75 -40.73 -6.67
C ILE A 1018 -7.50 -41.11 -5.41
N SER A 1019 -8.16 -40.15 -4.74
CA SER A 1019 -8.90 -40.39 -3.50
C SER A 1019 -10.15 -41.23 -3.73
N PHE A 1020 -10.76 -41.12 -4.93
CA PHE A 1020 -11.99 -41.81 -5.30
C PHE A 1020 -11.86 -42.51 -6.68
N PRO A 1021 -10.97 -43.50 -6.85
CA PRO A 1021 -10.59 -44.03 -8.18
C PRO A 1021 -11.71 -44.75 -8.93
N ASN A 1022 -12.80 -45.11 -8.24
CA ASN A 1022 -13.99 -45.73 -8.84
C ASN A 1022 -15.16 -44.76 -9.08
N GLY A 1023 -15.00 -43.45 -8.82
CA GLY A 1023 -15.82 -42.30 -9.28
C GLY A 1023 -17.35 -42.28 -9.09
N ALA A 1024 -17.98 -43.38 -8.66
CA ALA A 1024 -19.41 -43.63 -8.93
C ALA A 1024 -20.33 -43.59 -7.70
N SER A 1025 -19.79 -43.44 -6.49
CA SER A 1025 -20.63 -43.36 -5.28
C SER A 1025 -20.96 -41.91 -5.00
N ASN A 1026 -22.23 -41.51 -5.18
CA ASN A 1026 -22.68 -40.17 -4.83
C ASN A 1026 -22.50 -39.92 -3.33
N VAL A 1027 -21.79 -38.86 -2.98
CA VAL A 1027 -21.58 -38.40 -1.60
C VAL A 1027 -22.50 -37.20 -1.34
N THR A 1028 -23.06 -37.14 -0.14
CA THR A 1028 -23.75 -35.94 0.35
C THR A 1028 -22.74 -35.07 1.07
N PHE A 1029 -22.48 -33.89 0.51
CA PHE A 1029 -21.62 -32.89 1.14
C PHE A 1029 -22.43 -32.14 2.22
N PRO A 1030 -22.00 -32.13 3.49
CA PRO A 1030 -22.68 -31.39 4.53
C PRO A 1030 -22.86 -29.92 4.16
N GLY A 1031 -24.04 -29.36 4.42
CA GLY A 1031 -24.34 -27.95 4.11
C GLY A 1031 -24.65 -27.65 2.63
N ILE A 1032 -24.50 -28.62 1.72
CA ILE A 1032 -24.76 -28.44 0.28
C ILE A 1032 -25.89 -29.37 -0.16
N SER A 1033 -26.81 -28.85 -0.98
CA SER A 1033 -27.99 -29.60 -1.42
C SER A 1033 -27.67 -30.63 -2.52
N GLY A 1034 -28.19 -31.86 -2.32
CA GLY A 1034 -28.07 -32.97 -3.26
C GLY A 1034 -26.86 -33.88 -3.02
N SER A 1035 -26.87 -35.06 -3.63
CA SER A 1035 -25.73 -35.99 -3.63
C SER A 1035 -25.01 -35.89 -4.97
N ARG A 1036 -23.68 -35.82 -4.95
CA ARG A 1036 -22.84 -35.60 -6.15
C ARG A 1036 -21.70 -36.60 -6.17
N SER A 1037 -21.13 -36.84 -7.34
CA SER A 1037 -19.87 -37.57 -7.41
C SER A 1037 -18.81 -36.80 -6.62
N PRO A 1038 -17.93 -37.49 -5.86
CA PRO A 1038 -16.79 -36.85 -5.23
C PRO A 1038 -15.73 -36.42 -6.25
N TRP A 1039 -15.81 -36.89 -7.50
CA TRP A 1039 -14.99 -36.33 -8.58
C TRP A 1039 -15.36 -34.89 -8.84
N TYR A 1040 -14.34 -34.06 -8.97
CA TYR A 1040 -14.48 -32.66 -9.33
C TYR A 1040 -15.06 -32.56 -10.73
N SER A 1041 -15.91 -31.56 -10.94
CA SER A 1041 -16.57 -31.39 -12.23
C SER A 1041 -16.97 -29.95 -12.43
N ALA A 1042 -16.63 -29.41 -13.59
CA ALA A 1042 -17.09 -28.09 -14.02
C ALA A 1042 -18.31 -28.23 -14.92
N THR A 1043 -19.46 -27.67 -14.51
CA THR A 1043 -20.64 -27.57 -15.37
C THR A 1043 -20.81 -26.15 -15.88
N VAL A 1044 -20.58 -25.95 -17.18
CA VAL A 1044 -20.75 -24.68 -17.88
C VAL A 1044 -22.04 -24.76 -18.67
N THR A 1045 -23.07 -24.00 -18.29
CA THR A 1045 -24.38 -24.10 -18.94
C THR A 1045 -25.14 -22.80 -19.14
N ASN A 1046 -25.89 -22.70 -20.24
CA ASN A 1046 -26.76 -21.56 -20.57
C ASN A 1046 -26.03 -20.20 -20.66
N ASN A 1047 -24.70 -20.18 -20.84
CA ASN A 1047 -23.92 -18.95 -20.95
C ASN A 1047 -23.88 -18.42 -22.38
N ILE A 1048 -23.64 -17.13 -22.53
CA ILE A 1048 -23.29 -16.48 -23.80
C ILE A 1048 -21.84 -16.00 -23.70
N ILE A 1049 -20.96 -16.56 -24.53
CA ILE A 1049 -19.52 -16.29 -24.55
C ILE A 1049 -19.15 -15.72 -25.92
N VAL A 1050 -18.87 -14.42 -25.99
CA VAL A 1050 -18.83 -13.69 -27.26
C VAL A 1050 -17.77 -12.59 -27.34
N ASN A 1051 -17.12 -12.42 -28.48
CA ASN A 1051 -16.15 -11.34 -28.72
C ASN A 1051 -14.96 -11.33 -27.75
N ASN A 1052 -14.57 -12.48 -27.20
CA ASN A 1052 -13.39 -12.58 -26.36
C ASN A 1052 -12.15 -12.90 -27.20
N VAL A 1053 -10.97 -12.46 -26.74
CA VAL A 1053 -9.70 -12.61 -27.46
C VAL A 1053 -8.63 -13.26 -26.59
N ALA A 1054 -7.84 -14.15 -27.18
CA ALA A 1054 -6.65 -14.72 -26.56
C ALA A 1054 -5.49 -14.78 -27.55
N GLY A 1055 -4.26 -14.58 -27.08
CA GLY A 1055 -3.06 -14.59 -27.89
C GLY A 1055 -2.63 -15.98 -28.29
N TRP A 1056 -2.82 -16.95 -27.38
CA TRP A 1056 -2.39 -18.31 -27.57
C TRP A 1056 -3.53 -19.20 -28.08
N ASP A 1057 -4.40 -19.70 -27.20
CA ASP A 1057 -5.48 -20.63 -27.54
C ASP A 1057 -6.82 -20.35 -26.82
N GLY A 1058 -7.89 -20.80 -27.45
CA GLY A 1058 -9.24 -20.85 -26.87
C GLY A 1058 -9.84 -19.50 -26.48
N GLY A 1059 -9.87 -18.51 -27.40
CA GLY A 1059 -10.40 -17.16 -27.13
C GLY A 1059 -11.76 -17.13 -26.43
N GLY A 1060 -12.66 -18.07 -26.75
CA GLY A 1060 -13.93 -18.24 -26.04
C GLY A 1060 -13.80 -19.12 -24.79
N VAL A 1061 -13.44 -20.39 -24.98
CA VAL A 1061 -13.24 -21.38 -23.92
C VAL A 1061 -11.94 -22.14 -24.17
N SER A 1062 -11.12 -22.30 -23.14
CA SER A 1062 -9.91 -23.10 -23.16
C SER A 1062 -9.89 -24.10 -21.99
N LEU A 1063 -9.47 -25.34 -22.25
CA LEU A 1063 -9.46 -26.46 -21.30
C LEU A 1063 -8.05 -27.07 -21.25
N LEU A 1064 -7.49 -27.24 -20.05
CA LEU A 1064 -6.26 -27.99 -19.80
C LEU A 1064 -6.43 -28.85 -18.54
N ASP A 1065 -6.12 -30.14 -18.63
CA ASP A 1065 -6.26 -31.10 -17.52
C ASP A 1065 -7.62 -31.02 -16.80
N ALA A 1066 -8.67 -31.01 -17.63
CA ALA A 1066 -10.06 -31.02 -17.20
C ALA A 1066 -10.74 -32.32 -17.62
N LEU A 1067 -10.57 -33.38 -16.83
CA LEU A 1067 -11.06 -34.74 -17.12
C LEU A 1067 -12.59 -34.85 -17.09
N ASN A 1068 -13.27 -34.03 -16.28
CA ASN A 1068 -14.72 -34.06 -16.11
C ASN A 1068 -15.35 -32.65 -16.25
N ALA A 1069 -15.48 -32.18 -17.49
CA ALA A 1069 -16.12 -30.90 -17.82
C ALA A 1069 -17.39 -31.10 -18.67
N ASN A 1070 -18.49 -30.45 -18.27
CA ASN A 1070 -19.78 -30.49 -18.95
C ASN A 1070 -20.11 -29.12 -19.54
N ILE A 1071 -20.10 -28.99 -20.87
CA ILE A 1071 -20.42 -27.75 -21.58
C ILE A 1071 -21.76 -27.92 -22.30
N ILE A 1072 -22.84 -27.38 -21.75
CA ILE A 1072 -24.23 -27.69 -22.14
C ILE A 1072 -25.03 -26.41 -22.43
N ASN A 1073 -25.69 -26.31 -23.59
CA ASN A 1073 -26.58 -25.18 -23.94
C ASN A 1073 -25.92 -23.79 -23.91
N ASN A 1074 -24.61 -23.68 -24.16
CA ASN A 1074 -23.93 -22.39 -24.26
C ASN A 1074 -23.96 -21.85 -25.69
N THR A 1075 -24.04 -20.53 -25.84
CA THR A 1075 -23.77 -19.83 -27.10
C THR A 1075 -22.33 -19.33 -27.08
N ILE A 1076 -21.47 -19.89 -27.93
CA ILE A 1076 -20.05 -19.49 -28.06
C ILE A 1076 -19.84 -18.99 -29.48
N ILE A 1077 -19.64 -17.68 -29.65
CA ILE A 1077 -19.64 -17.04 -30.98
C ILE A 1077 -18.66 -15.86 -31.07
N SER A 1078 -18.03 -15.66 -32.22
CA SER A 1078 -17.15 -14.51 -32.50
C SER A 1078 -16.02 -14.33 -31.48
N ASN A 1079 -15.40 -15.43 -31.03
CA ASN A 1079 -14.23 -15.34 -30.17
C ASN A 1079 -12.99 -15.68 -31.00
N ASP A 1080 -11.90 -14.93 -30.79
CA ASP A 1080 -10.70 -15.01 -31.62
C ASP A 1080 -9.49 -15.50 -30.81
N SER A 1081 -8.68 -16.36 -31.44
CA SER A 1081 -7.33 -16.67 -30.98
C SER A 1081 -6.34 -16.21 -32.04
N THR A 1082 -5.45 -15.28 -31.69
CA THR A 1082 -4.53 -14.68 -32.66
C THR A 1082 -3.32 -15.56 -32.98
N ALA A 1083 -3.01 -16.55 -32.14
CA ALA A 1083 -1.83 -17.41 -32.22
C ALA A 1083 -0.51 -16.61 -32.37
N SER A 1084 -0.48 -15.41 -31.80
CA SER A 1084 0.68 -14.51 -31.83
C SER A 1084 1.66 -14.77 -30.69
N SER A 1085 1.32 -15.68 -29.78
CA SER A 1085 2.13 -16.07 -28.63
C SER A 1085 2.20 -17.59 -28.50
N GLY A 1086 3.23 -18.05 -27.80
CA GLY A 1086 3.48 -19.44 -27.43
C GLY A 1086 4.71 -19.52 -26.54
N VAL A 1087 4.87 -20.61 -25.78
CA VAL A 1087 6.07 -20.85 -24.96
C VAL A 1087 7.31 -20.70 -25.85
N LEU A 1088 8.11 -19.65 -25.59
CA LEU A 1088 9.26 -19.33 -26.44
C LEU A 1088 10.40 -20.35 -26.25
N PHE A 1089 10.39 -21.10 -25.14
CA PHE A 1089 11.23 -22.28 -24.92
C PHE A 1089 10.47 -23.27 -24.01
N ASN A 1090 10.54 -24.55 -24.36
CA ASN A 1090 10.08 -25.69 -23.57
C ASN A 1090 11.30 -26.46 -23.08
#